data_AF-A0A453BC18-F1
#
_entry.id   AF-A0A453BC18-F1
#
_cell.length_a   1.000
_cell.length_b   1.000
_cell.length_c   1.000
_cell.angle_alpha   90.00
_cell.angle_beta   90.00
_cell.angle_gamma   90.00
#
_symmetry.space_group_name_H-M   'P 1'
#
loop_
_entity.id
_entity.type
_entity.pdbx_description
1 polymer ?
#
loop_
_entity_poly.entity_id
_entity_poly.type
_entity_poly.pdbx_seq_one_letter_code
_entity_poly.pdbx_strand_id
1 'polypeptide(L)'
;MALIFIRLIAVLLFFVWRIKHNKSDIMWFWTLSVVGDVWFGFSWLLNQLPKFNPVKTIPDMVALKRQYDLPDGTSTLPGIDVFVTTADPIDEPILYTMNCVLSILASDYPVDRCACYLSDDSGALIQYEALVETAKFATLWVPFCRKHCIEPRAPESYFELEAPLYTGSAPEDFKNDHSSVHREYDEFKEHLDSISSAISKRSDAYNSMKTEEGDAKATWMANGTQWPGSWIDTTEIHRKGHHAGIVKVVLGHSIRGHNLGSQASTNNLNFASTDVRLPMLVYISRGKNPSYDHNKKAGALNAQLRASALLSNAQFIINFDCDHYINNSQALRAAMCFMLDQRQGDSTAFVQFPQRFDNVDPSDRYGNHNRVFFDGTMLALNGLQGPSYLGTGCMFRRIALYGIDPPEWRHDNIVVDDKRFGSSIPFLESVSKAINQERSTIPPPISETLVAEMERVVSASHDKATGWGKGVGYIYDIATEDIVTGFRIHGQGWRSMYCTMERDAFCGIAPINLTERLHQIVRWSGGSLEMFFSLNNPLIGGRRIQALQRVSYLNMTVYPVTSLFILLYALSPVMWLIPDEVYIQRPFTKYVVFLLVIILMIHVIGWLEIKWAGVTWLDYWRNEQFFMIGSTSAYPAAVLHMVVNLLTKKGIHFRVTSKQTAADTNDKFADLYDMRWVPMLIPTTVVLIANVGAIGVAMGKTIVYMGAWTIAQKTHAALGLLFNVWIMVLLYPFALAIMGRWAKRPVILLVLLPVAFTIVCLVYVAV
;
A
#
# COMPACT_ATOMS: atom_id res chain seq x y z
N MET A 1 24.81 16.71 -3.74
CA MET A 1 25.61 16.58 -5.00
C MET A 1 27.08 16.28 -4.76
N ALA A 2 27.88 17.18 -4.18
CA ALA A 2 29.33 16.99 -4.03
C ALA A 2 29.72 15.67 -3.34
N LEU A 3 29.07 15.31 -2.23
CA LEU A 3 29.36 14.06 -1.50
C LEU A 3 29.02 12.79 -2.29
N ILE A 4 27.98 12.82 -3.12
CA ILE A 4 27.63 11.69 -4.00
C ILE A 4 28.74 11.51 -5.04
N PHE A 5 29.24 12.60 -5.61
CA PHE A 5 30.35 12.55 -6.57
C PHE A 5 31.67 12.08 -5.94
N ILE A 6 32.00 12.59 -4.75
CA ILE A 6 33.18 12.15 -3.98
C ILE A 6 33.09 10.65 -3.70
N ARG A 7 31.91 10.16 -3.28
CA ARG A 7 31.70 8.74 -3.04
C ARG A 7 31.82 7.92 -4.32
N LEU A 8 31.28 8.41 -5.45
CA LEU A 8 31.43 7.74 -6.74
C LEU A 8 32.92 7.57 -7.10
N ILE A 9 33.74 8.61 -6.91
CA ILE A 9 35.20 8.52 -7.11
C ILE A 9 35.81 7.49 -6.17
N ALA A 10 35.48 7.52 -4.88
CA ALA A 10 36.01 6.58 -3.90
C ALA A 10 35.67 5.12 -4.26
N VAL A 11 34.43 4.87 -4.71
CA VAL A 11 33.96 3.56 -5.19
C VAL A 11 34.71 3.13 -6.45
N LEU A 12 34.94 4.01 -7.41
CA LEU A 12 35.73 3.72 -8.62
C LEU A 12 37.20 3.39 -8.27
N LEU A 13 37.81 4.17 -7.37
CA LEU A 13 39.17 3.92 -6.89
C LEU A 13 39.27 2.57 -6.18
N PHE A 14 38.27 2.23 -5.37
CA PHE A 14 38.17 0.93 -4.71
C PHE A 14 38.11 -0.22 -5.72
N PHE A 15 37.31 -0.09 -6.78
CA PHE A 15 37.23 -1.11 -7.83
C PHE A 15 38.53 -1.28 -8.60
N VAL A 16 39.13 -0.16 -9.05
CA VAL A 16 40.43 -0.17 -9.73
C VAL A 16 41.48 -0.84 -8.85
N TRP A 17 41.48 -0.51 -7.55
CA TRP A 17 42.38 -1.12 -6.59
C TRP A 17 42.12 -2.63 -6.42
N ARG A 18 40.86 -3.07 -6.26
CA ARG A 18 40.51 -4.50 -6.11
C ARG A 18 40.96 -5.33 -7.30
N ILE A 19 40.71 -4.85 -8.52
CA ILE A 19 41.08 -5.56 -9.77
C ILE A 19 42.61 -5.65 -9.89
N LYS A 20 43.33 -4.57 -9.59
CA LYS A 20 44.80 -4.55 -9.64
C LYS A 20 45.46 -5.48 -8.60
N HIS A 21 44.78 -5.75 -7.48
CA HIS A 21 45.31 -6.53 -6.36
C HIS A 21 44.54 -7.84 -6.13
N ASN A 22 44.11 -8.54 -7.18
CA ASN A 22 43.25 -9.73 -7.14
C ASN A 22 43.79 -10.99 -6.41
N LYS A 23 44.89 -10.91 -5.65
CA LYS A 23 45.39 -12.04 -4.87
C LYS A 23 44.39 -12.40 -3.77
N SER A 24 43.89 -13.63 -3.83
CA SER A 24 42.91 -14.23 -2.91
C SER A 24 43.28 -15.69 -2.67
N ASP A 25 43.01 -16.19 -1.47
CA ASP A 25 43.15 -17.61 -1.15
C ASP A 25 42.01 -18.44 -1.79
N ILE A 26 40.87 -17.80 -2.07
CA ILE A 26 39.70 -18.40 -2.73
C ILE A 26 39.26 -17.52 -3.90
N MET A 27 39.70 -17.86 -5.11
CA MET A 27 39.51 -17.02 -6.31
C MET A 27 38.04 -16.93 -6.77
N TRP A 28 37.28 -18.03 -6.69
CA TRP A 28 35.86 -18.00 -7.07
C TRP A 28 35.04 -17.08 -6.15
N PHE A 29 35.37 -17.09 -4.85
CA PHE A 29 34.71 -16.26 -3.86
C PHE A 29 35.09 -14.79 -4.01
N TRP A 30 36.36 -14.50 -4.31
CA TRP A 30 36.80 -13.17 -4.70
C TRP A 30 36.02 -12.66 -5.91
N THR A 31 35.87 -13.50 -6.95
CA THR A 31 35.15 -13.14 -8.18
C THR A 31 33.71 -12.78 -7.87
N LEU A 32 33.02 -13.63 -7.10
CA LEU A 32 31.62 -13.41 -6.73
C LEU A 32 31.45 -12.15 -5.85
N SER A 33 32.39 -11.89 -4.94
CA SER A 33 32.45 -10.66 -4.15
C SER A 33 32.65 -9.41 -5.04
N VAL A 34 33.53 -9.45 -6.04
CA VAL A 34 33.68 -8.33 -6.99
C VAL A 34 32.39 -8.07 -7.75
N VAL A 35 31.70 -9.11 -8.23
CA VAL A 35 30.39 -8.97 -8.89
C VAL A 35 29.36 -8.35 -7.95
N GLY A 36 29.30 -8.81 -6.70
CA GLY A 36 28.41 -8.25 -5.68
C GLY A 36 28.68 -6.79 -5.38
N ASP A 37 29.95 -6.39 -5.29
CA ASP A 37 30.30 -4.98 -5.09
C ASP A 37 29.88 -4.13 -6.29
N VAL A 38 30.12 -4.60 -7.52
CA VAL A 38 29.66 -3.90 -8.74
C VAL A 38 28.15 -3.73 -8.71
N TRP A 39 27.40 -4.77 -8.31
CA TRP A 39 25.96 -4.69 -8.14
C TRP A 39 25.56 -3.68 -7.07
N PHE A 40 26.22 -3.65 -5.91
CA PHE A 40 25.95 -2.67 -4.86
C PHE A 40 26.25 -1.24 -5.31
N GLY A 41 27.35 -1.02 -6.04
CA GLY A 41 27.67 0.28 -6.64
C GLY A 41 26.61 0.72 -7.63
N PHE A 42 26.15 -0.19 -8.50
CA PHE A 42 25.08 0.05 -9.46
C PHE A 42 23.74 0.34 -8.77
N SER A 43 23.30 -0.52 -7.84
CA SER A 43 22.07 -0.36 -7.06
C SER A 43 22.06 0.95 -6.26
N TRP A 44 23.18 1.29 -5.63
CA TRP A 44 23.34 2.57 -4.96
C TRP A 44 23.18 3.76 -5.93
N LEU A 45 23.80 3.69 -7.11
CA LEU A 45 23.70 4.75 -8.10
C LEU A 45 22.26 4.90 -8.60
N LEU A 46 21.57 3.80 -8.90
CA LEU A 46 20.16 3.80 -9.29
C LEU A 46 19.26 4.45 -8.21
N ASN A 47 19.58 4.24 -6.93
CA ASN A 47 18.83 4.85 -5.82
C ASN A 47 19.16 6.34 -5.60
N GLN A 48 20.40 6.76 -5.87
CA GLN A 48 20.83 8.14 -5.61
C GLN A 48 20.51 9.12 -6.74
N LEU A 49 20.64 8.70 -8.00
CA LEU A 49 20.44 9.59 -9.16
C LEU A 49 19.05 10.27 -9.15
N PRO A 50 17.94 9.60 -8.78
CA PRO A 50 16.63 10.25 -8.71
C PRO A 50 16.51 11.29 -7.58
N LYS A 51 17.39 11.26 -6.56
CA LYS A 51 17.33 12.12 -5.37
C LYS A 51 18.02 13.47 -5.53
N PHE A 52 18.35 13.87 -6.75
CA PHE A 52 19.11 15.10 -7.00
C PHE A 52 18.33 16.40 -6.80
N ASN A 53 17.02 16.39 -7.01
CA ASN A 53 16.18 17.57 -6.87
C ASN A 53 14.88 17.23 -6.11
N PRO A 54 14.94 16.95 -4.80
CA PRO A 54 13.74 16.68 -4.03
C PRO A 54 12.85 17.93 -3.95
N VAL A 55 11.57 17.77 -4.25
CA VAL A 55 10.58 18.86 -4.26
C VAL A 55 9.43 18.51 -3.34
N LYS A 56 9.20 19.36 -2.33
CA LYS A 56 8.02 19.31 -1.47
C LYS A 56 6.96 20.26 -2.01
N THR A 57 5.76 19.76 -2.22
CA THR A 57 4.60 20.53 -2.67
C THR A 57 3.50 20.52 -1.62
N ILE A 58 2.92 21.70 -1.39
CA ILE A 58 1.87 21.94 -0.39
C ILE A 58 0.69 22.60 -1.13
N PRO A 59 -0.56 22.14 -0.92
CA PRO A 59 -1.74 22.72 -1.56
C PRO A 59 -2.08 24.09 -0.97
N ASP A 60 -2.49 25.04 -1.82
CA ASP A 60 -3.04 26.34 -1.39
C ASP A 60 -4.57 26.29 -1.37
N MET A 61 -5.11 25.92 -0.22
CA MET A 61 -6.54 25.76 0.00
C MET A 61 -7.31 27.08 -0.08
N VAL A 62 -6.67 28.20 0.28
CA VAL A 62 -7.28 29.52 0.28
C VAL A 62 -7.47 30.00 -1.16
N ALA A 63 -6.47 29.80 -2.01
CA ALA A 63 -6.57 30.11 -3.43
C ALA A 63 -7.67 29.29 -4.11
N LEU A 64 -7.76 27.98 -3.83
CA LEU A 64 -8.80 27.11 -4.38
C LEU A 64 -10.20 27.59 -3.97
N LYS A 65 -10.41 27.85 -2.68
CA LYS A 65 -11.70 28.33 -2.16
C LYS A 65 -12.11 29.65 -2.81
N ARG A 66 -11.20 30.62 -2.89
CA ARG A 66 -11.47 31.93 -3.52
C ARG A 66 -11.88 31.81 -4.99
N GLN A 67 -11.34 30.83 -5.72
CA GLN A 67 -11.58 30.69 -7.15
C GLN A 67 -12.84 29.89 -7.48
N TYR A 68 -13.16 28.85 -6.69
CA TYR A 68 -14.20 27.88 -7.05
C TYR A 68 -15.43 27.90 -6.17
N ASP A 69 -15.33 28.34 -4.90
CA ASP A 69 -16.47 28.44 -4.01
C ASP A 69 -17.23 29.75 -4.25
N LEU A 70 -18.55 29.67 -4.29
CA LEU A 70 -19.45 30.77 -4.61
C LEU A 70 -20.03 31.40 -3.33
N PRO A 71 -20.46 32.68 -3.37
CA PRO A 71 -21.03 33.35 -2.19
C PRO A 71 -22.30 32.70 -1.65
N ASP A 72 -23.00 31.90 -2.46
CA ASP A 72 -24.21 31.17 -2.08
C ASP A 72 -23.93 29.86 -1.32
N GLY A 73 -22.66 29.55 -1.05
CA GLY A 73 -22.23 28.32 -0.37
C GLY A 73 -22.04 27.12 -1.30
N THR A 74 -22.36 27.24 -2.59
CA THR A 74 -22.10 26.20 -3.60
C THR A 74 -20.70 26.32 -4.18
N SER A 75 -20.28 25.34 -4.99
CA SER A 75 -18.95 25.33 -5.59
C SER A 75 -18.99 24.89 -7.05
N THR A 76 -18.03 25.40 -7.82
CA THR A 76 -17.82 25.06 -9.24
C THR A 76 -16.74 24.00 -9.44
N LEU A 77 -16.28 23.38 -8.34
CA LEU A 77 -15.34 22.28 -8.36
C LEU A 77 -15.85 21.10 -9.21
N PRO A 78 -14.93 20.35 -9.85
CA PRO A 78 -15.27 19.20 -10.68
C PRO A 78 -15.78 18.02 -9.85
N GLY A 79 -16.47 17.08 -10.51
CA GLY A 79 -16.91 15.84 -9.86
C GLY A 79 -15.74 14.94 -9.48
N ILE A 80 -15.88 14.21 -8.36
CA ILE A 80 -14.98 13.16 -7.89
C ILE A 80 -15.78 11.88 -7.63
N ASP A 81 -15.31 10.78 -8.20
CA ASP A 81 -15.72 9.44 -7.78
C ASP A 81 -14.70 8.84 -6.82
N VAL A 82 -15.16 8.34 -5.69
CA VAL A 82 -14.35 7.69 -4.67
C VAL A 82 -14.56 6.18 -4.76
N PHE A 83 -13.51 5.43 -5.08
CA PHE A 83 -13.55 3.98 -5.21
C PHE A 83 -12.98 3.31 -3.98
N VAL A 84 -13.75 2.43 -3.35
CA VAL A 84 -13.32 1.56 -2.27
C VAL A 84 -13.40 0.12 -2.76
N THR A 85 -12.36 -0.68 -2.54
CA THR A 85 -12.35 -2.11 -2.89
C THR A 85 -12.17 -2.96 -1.64
N THR A 86 -13.00 -3.99 -1.50
CA THR A 86 -12.86 -5.04 -0.48
C THR A 86 -12.85 -6.43 -1.12
N ALA A 87 -11.98 -7.31 -0.66
CA ALA A 87 -11.81 -8.69 -1.14
C ALA A 87 -12.91 -9.62 -0.61
N ASP A 88 -13.10 -9.66 0.69
CA ASP A 88 -14.18 -10.40 1.37
C ASP A 88 -14.31 -10.02 2.85
N PRO A 89 -15.50 -10.21 3.46
CA PRO A 89 -15.76 -9.85 4.85
C PRO A 89 -15.01 -10.68 5.90
N ILE A 90 -14.29 -11.74 5.50
CA ILE A 90 -13.52 -12.57 6.43
C ILE A 90 -12.12 -11.97 6.56
N ASP A 91 -11.38 -11.89 5.46
CA ASP A 91 -9.99 -11.38 5.48
C ASP A 91 -9.92 -9.88 5.80
N GLU A 92 -10.99 -9.14 5.49
CA GLU A 92 -11.11 -7.70 5.72
C GLU A 92 -12.35 -7.39 6.58
N PRO A 93 -12.17 -6.96 7.84
CA PRO A 93 -13.29 -6.72 8.75
C PRO A 93 -14.29 -5.68 8.19
N ILE A 94 -15.57 -6.02 8.29
CA ILE A 94 -16.68 -5.17 7.82
C ILE A 94 -16.63 -3.79 8.50
N LEU A 95 -16.36 -3.74 9.80
CA LEU A 95 -16.30 -2.50 10.57
C LEU A 95 -15.33 -1.48 9.95
N TYR A 96 -14.13 -1.89 9.56
CA TYR A 96 -13.15 -0.99 8.94
C TYR A 96 -13.58 -0.52 7.56
N THR A 97 -14.19 -1.41 6.78
CA THR A 97 -14.77 -1.06 5.46
C THR A 97 -15.86 0.01 5.62
N MET A 98 -16.75 -0.15 6.61
CA MET A 98 -17.82 0.81 6.88
C MET A 98 -17.29 2.14 7.44
N ASN A 99 -16.26 2.11 8.28
CA ASN A 99 -15.56 3.31 8.73
C ASN A 99 -14.89 4.08 7.59
N CYS A 100 -14.27 3.38 6.64
CA CYS A 100 -13.74 3.97 5.41
C CYS A 100 -14.86 4.71 4.66
N VAL A 101 -16.00 4.05 4.41
CA VAL A 101 -17.17 4.65 3.73
C VAL A 101 -17.70 5.88 4.49
N LEU A 102 -17.89 5.79 5.80
CA LEU A 102 -18.34 6.92 6.63
C LEU A 102 -17.40 8.12 6.54
N SER A 103 -16.09 7.87 6.56
CA SER A 103 -15.08 8.93 6.42
C SER A 103 -15.15 9.65 5.07
N ILE A 104 -15.48 8.91 3.99
CA ILE A 104 -15.64 9.44 2.64
C ILE A 104 -16.91 10.30 2.55
N LEU A 105 -18.03 9.80 3.06
CA LEU A 105 -19.31 10.52 3.06
C LEU A 105 -19.26 11.82 3.89
N ALA A 106 -18.38 11.86 4.90
CA ALA A 106 -18.14 13.02 5.78
C ALA A 106 -17.02 13.97 5.30
N SER A 107 -16.47 13.78 4.09
CA SER A 107 -15.43 14.67 3.54
C SER A 107 -15.94 16.09 3.26
N ASP A 108 -15.06 17.09 3.32
CA ASP A 108 -15.39 18.47 2.90
C ASP A 108 -15.21 18.61 1.39
N TYR A 109 -16.22 18.14 0.67
CA TYR A 109 -16.37 18.34 -0.76
C TYR A 109 -17.84 18.62 -1.09
N PRO A 110 -18.16 19.36 -2.17
CA PRO A 110 -19.54 19.60 -2.56
C PRO A 110 -20.31 18.28 -2.75
N VAL A 111 -21.45 18.15 -2.06
CA VAL A 111 -22.19 16.87 -1.95
C VAL A 111 -22.72 16.40 -3.31
N ASP A 112 -23.13 17.33 -4.18
CA ASP A 112 -23.55 17.07 -5.56
C ASP A 112 -22.39 16.71 -6.50
N ARG A 113 -21.15 16.75 -6.02
CA ARG A 113 -19.93 16.50 -6.80
C ARG A 113 -19.10 15.33 -6.29
N CYS A 114 -19.54 14.66 -5.22
CA CYS A 114 -18.86 13.51 -4.66
C CYS A 114 -19.78 12.28 -4.76
N ALA A 115 -19.24 11.15 -5.20
CA ALA A 115 -19.93 9.87 -5.21
C ALA A 115 -18.99 8.78 -4.70
N CYS A 116 -19.48 7.90 -3.82
CA CYS A 116 -18.74 6.79 -3.25
C CYS A 116 -19.21 5.47 -3.86
N TYR A 117 -18.26 4.65 -4.30
CA TYR A 117 -18.48 3.34 -4.88
C TYR A 117 -17.74 2.29 -4.06
N LEU A 118 -18.46 1.37 -3.42
CA LEU A 118 -17.89 0.21 -2.75
C LEU A 118 -17.95 -1.00 -3.69
N SER A 119 -16.79 -1.55 -4.05
CA SER A 119 -16.69 -2.80 -4.79
C SER A 119 -16.38 -3.96 -3.86
N ASP A 120 -17.30 -4.92 -3.79
CA ASP A 120 -17.17 -6.17 -3.04
C ASP A 120 -16.83 -7.33 -3.99
N ASP A 121 -15.62 -7.85 -3.82
CA ASP A 121 -15.10 -8.95 -4.63
C ASP A 121 -15.64 -10.33 -4.18
N SER A 122 -16.25 -10.44 -3.00
CA SER A 122 -16.88 -11.67 -2.53
C SER A 122 -18.30 -11.86 -3.07
N GLY A 123 -18.99 -10.76 -3.34
CA GLY A 123 -20.40 -10.74 -3.72
C GLY A 123 -21.31 -11.26 -2.61
N ALA A 124 -20.94 -11.07 -1.34
CA ALA A 124 -21.66 -11.61 -0.18
C ALA A 124 -22.74 -10.62 0.30
N LEU A 125 -23.93 -11.14 0.62
CA LEU A 125 -25.06 -10.31 1.07
C LEU A 125 -24.72 -9.47 2.32
N ILE A 126 -23.90 -10.01 3.23
CA ILE A 126 -23.52 -9.33 4.48
C ILE A 126 -22.87 -7.96 4.23
N GLN A 127 -22.04 -7.82 3.18
CA GLN A 127 -21.40 -6.54 2.87
C GLN A 127 -22.41 -5.52 2.32
N TYR A 128 -23.37 -5.97 1.53
CA TYR A 128 -24.45 -5.10 1.05
C TYR A 128 -25.35 -4.63 2.21
N GLU A 129 -25.78 -5.52 3.10
CA GLU A 129 -26.61 -5.13 4.25
C GLU A 129 -25.85 -4.23 5.23
N ALA A 130 -24.56 -4.49 5.48
CA ALA A 130 -23.70 -3.60 6.26
C ALA A 130 -23.59 -2.19 5.65
N LEU A 131 -23.51 -2.08 4.32
CA LEU A 131 -23.49 -0.80 3.63
C LEU A 131 -24.83 -0.04 3.77
N VAL A 132 -25.96 -0.76 3.78
CA VAL A 132 -27.28 -0.18 4.01
C VAL A 132 -27.40 0.36 5.44
N GLU A 133 -26.94 -0.37 6.45
CA GLU A 133 -26.91 0.13 7.84
C GLU A 133 -25.96 1.33 7.98
N THR A 134 -24.82 1.29 7.29
CA THR A 134 -23.87 2.41 7.25
C THR A 134 -24.49 3.66 6.65
N ALA A 135 -25.30 3.51 5.59
CA ALA A 135 -26.02 4.62 4.98
C ALA A 135 -27.04 5.25 5.94
N LYS A 136 -27.69 4.46 6.81
CA LYS A 136 -28.58 4.98 7.86
C LYS A 136 -27.79 5.75 8.91
N PHE A 137 -26.71 5.17 9.44
CA PHE A 137 -25.86 5.84 10.44
C PHE A 137 -25.21 7.12 9.88
N ALA A 138 -24.87 7.15 8.58
CA ALA A 138 -24.32 8.33 7.92
C ALA A 138 -25.23 9.56 8.02
N THR A 139 -26.56 9.38 8.09
CA THR A 139 -27.52 10.50 8.25
C THR A 139 -27.35 11.24 9.58
N LEU A 140 -26.76 10.58 10.58
CA LEU A 140 -26.40 11.15 11.87
C LEU A 140 -24.94 11.62 11.90
N TRP A 141 -24.02 10.75 11.45
CA TRP A 141 -22.57 11.01 11.52
C TRP A 141 -22.12 12.19 10.68
N VAL A 142 -22.62 12.32 9.44
CA VAL A 142 -22.16 13.35 8.51
C VAL A 142 -22.56 14.76 8.98
N PRO A 143 -23.81 15.04 9.40
CA PRO A 143 -24.16 16.33 9.98
C PRO A 143 -23.39 16.64 11.27
N PHE A 144 -23.18 15.64 12.15
CA PHE A 144 -22.36 15.81 13.35
C PHE A 144 -20.92 16.23 12.99
N CYS A 145 -20.31 15.55 12.03
CA CYS A 145 -19.00 15.86 11.47
C CYS A 145 -18.91 17.30 10.94
N ARG A 146 -19.92 17.76 10.20
CA ARG A 146 -19.97 19.10 9.62
C ARG A 146 -20.19 20.18 10.67
N LYS A 147 -21.11 19.96 11.61
CA LYS A 147 -21.45 20.89 12.69
C LYS A 147 -20.26 21.18 13.60
N HIS A 148 -19.52 20.14 13.98
CA HIS A 148 -18.46 20.23 15.00
C HIS A 148 -17.05 20.15 14.43
N CYS A 149 -16.88 20.14 13.10
CA CYS A 149 -15.58 20.05 12.41
C CYS A 149 -14.72 18.87 12.89
N ILE A 150 -15.36 17.72 13.08
CA ILE A 150 -14.75 16.50 13.63
C ILE A 150 -13.60 15.98 12.76
N GLU A 151 -12.46 15.64 13.36
CA GLU A 151 -11.37 14.93 12.67
C GLU A 151 -10.65 13.96 13.63
N PRO A 152 -10.34 12.71 13.23
CA PRO A 152 -10.54 12.11 11.90
C PRO A 152 -12.00 11.89 11.53
N ARG A 153 -12.29 11.62 10.24
CA ARG A 153 -13.67 11.40 9.75
C ARG A 153 -14.14 9.96 9.91
N ALA A 154 -13.26 9.02 10.25
CA ALA A 154 -13.63 7.66 10.64
C ALA A 154 -14.05 7.64 12.12
N PRO A 155 -15.28 7.20 12.45
CA PRO A 155 -15.77 7.21 13.83
C PRO A 155 -14.98 6.30 14.76
N GLU A 156 -14.55 5.11 14.33
CA GLU A 156 -13.71 4.20 15.14
C GLU A 156 -12.44 4.91 15.61
N SER A 157 -11.67 5.44 14.66
CA SER A 157 -10.43 6.16 14.95
C SER A 157 -10.65 7.45 15.75
N TYR A 158 -11.81 8.10 15.59
CA TYR A 158 -12.15 9.32 16.32
C TYR A 158 -12.48 9.03 17.79
N PHE A 159 -13.31 8.02 18.06
CA PHE A 159 -13.74 7.67 19.42
C PHE A 159 -12.65 6.94 20.22
N GLU A 160 -11.64 6.36 19.55
CA GLU A 160 -10.44 5.82 20.20
C GLU A 160 -9.46 6.90 20.70
N LEU A 161 -9.64 8.18 20.35
CA LEU A 161 -8.74 9.25 20.79
C LEU A 161 -8.81 9.46 22.31
N GLU A 162 -7.64 9.58 22.96
CA GLU A 162 -7.55 9.82 24.41
C GLU A 162 -8.23 11.14 24.86
N ALA A 163 -8.29 12.14 23.97
CA ALA A 163 -9.02 13.38 24.18
C ALA A 163 -9.64 13.89 22.87
N PRO A 164 -10.95 14.19 22.82
CA PRO A 164 -11.59 14.72 21.63
C PRO A 164 -11.06 16.12 21.33
N LEU A 165 -10.60 16.33 20.09
CA LEU A 165 -10.09 17.61 19.59
C LEU A 165 -11.26 18.58 19.31
N TYR A 166 -11.88 19.15 20.34
CA TYR A 166 -12.92 20.17 20.17
C TYR A 166 -12.33 21.59 20.17
N THR A 167 -12.55 22.33 19.09
CA THR A 167 -12.12 23.73 18.93
C THR A 167 -13.29 24.70 18.75
N GLY A 168 -14.53 24.23 18.94
CA GLY A 168 -15.74 25.02 18.72
C GLY A 168 -16.15 25.91 19.89
N SER A 169 -17.16 26.75 19.65
CA SER A 169 -17.64 27.78 20.59
C SER A 169 -18.80 27.36 21.50
N ALA A 170 -19.32 26.14 21.36
CA ALA A 170 -20.50 25.62 22.07
C ALA A 170 -20.21 24.25 22.72
N PRO A 171 -19.38 24.21 23.78
CA PRO A 171 -18.88 22.97 24.36
C PRO A 171 -19.96 22.08 25.00
N GLU A 172 -21.04 22.67 25.54
CA GLU A 172 -22.12 21.88 26.17
C GLU A 172 -22.99 21.18 25.12
N ASP A 173 -23.35 21.88 24.04
CA ASP A 173 -24.05 21.30 22.89
C ASP A 173 -23.20 20.19 22.26
N PHE A 174 -21.89 20.43 22.12
CA PHE A 174 -20.96 19.41 21.64
C PHE A 174 -20.93 18.18 22.55
N LYS A 175 -20.84 18.36 23.88
CA LYS A 175 -20.78 17.24 24.82
C LYS A 175 -22.04 16.37 24.74
N ASN A 176 -23.22 16.99 24.68
CA ASN A 176 -24.49 16.27 24.55
C ASN A 176 -24.59 15.54 23.20
N ASP A 177 -24.27 16.24 22.09
CA ASP A 177 -24.27 15.65 20.76
C ASP A 177 -23.27 14.48 20.69
N HIS A 178 -22.06 14.66 21.22
CA HIS A 178 -20.99 13.68 21.24
C HIS A 178 -21.40 12.41 21.99
N SER A 179 -21.92 12.53 23.21
CA SER A 179 -22.38 11.37 23.99
C SER A 179 -23.50 10.62 23.30
N SER A 180 -24.44 11.33 22.66
CA SER A 180 -25.52 10.70 21.91
C SER A 180 -24.98 9.95 20.69
N VAL A 181 -24.14 10.61 19.86
CA VAL A 181 -23.58 9.99 18.64
C VAL A 181 -22.67 8.81 18.98
N HIS A 182 -21.91 8.89 20.07
CA HIS A 182 -21.07 7.77 20.53
C HIS A 182 -21.90 6.53 20.88
N ARG A 183 -23.02 6.70 21.61
CA ARG A 183 -23.93 5.60 21.92
C ARG A 183 -24.53 4.99 20.65
N GLU A 184 -24.99 5.82 19.72
CA GLU A 184 -25.55 5.35 18.44
C GLU A 184 -24.48 4.62 17.59
N TYR A 185 -23.22 5.03 17.71
CA TYR A 185 -22.11 4.32 17.07
C TYR A 185 -21.84 2.95 17.71
N ASP A 186 -21.91 2.84 19.03
CA ASP A 186 -21.83 1.55 19.72
C ASP A 186 -22.98 0.61 19.31
N GLU A 187 -24.20 1.11 19.25
CA GLU A 187 -25.36 0.35 18.73
C GLU A 187 -25.18 -0.04 17.26
N PHE A 188 -24.60 0.84 16.43
CA PHE A 188 -24.26 0.53 15.05
C PHE A 188 -23.26 -0.63 14.94
N LYS A 189 -22.21 -0.66 15.78
CA LYS A 189 -21.24 -1.77 15.83
C LYS A 189 -21.91 -3.09 16.19
N GLU A 190 -22.74 -3.09 17.24
CA GLU A 190 -23.49 -4.29 17.65
C GLU A 190 -24.41 -4.80 16.53
N HIS A 191 -25.08 -3.87 15.82
CA HIS A 191 -25.89 -4.24 14.66
C HIS A 191 -25.05 -4.91 13.58
N LEU A 192 -23.89 -4.33 13.19
CA LEU A 192 -22.99 -4.93 12.20
C LEU A 192 -22.58 -6.36 12.57
N ASP A 193 -22.22 -6.59 13.84
CA ASP A 193 -21.83 -7.91 14.35
C ASP A 193 -22.99 -8.91 14.28
N SER A 194 -24.23 -8.44 14.45
CA SER A 194 -25.43 -9.28 14.41
C SER A 194 -25.89 -9.67 12.99
N ILE A 195 -25.50 -8.92 11.94
CA ILE A 195 -26.02 -9.09 10.56
C ILE A 195 -25.85 -10.53 10.07
N SER A 196 -24.66 -11.11 10.26
CA SER A 196 -24.38 -12.49 9.82
C SER A 196 -25.41 -13.48 10.37
N SER A 197 -25.70 -13.39 11.67
CA SER A 197 -26.68 -14.26 12.33
C SER A 197 -28.11 -13.98 11.88
N ALA A 198 -28.45 -12.71 11.60
CA ALA A 198 -29.76 -12.30 11.13
C ALA A 198 -30.04 -12.82 9.72
N ILE A 199 -29.07 -12.73 8.80
CA ILE A 199 -29.18 -13.28 7.45
C ILE A 199 -29.40 -14.79 7.49
N SER A 200 -28.64 -15.52 8.31
CA SER A 200 -28.77 -16.97 8.44
C SER A 200 -30.16 -17.37 8.93
N LYS A 201 -30.62 -16.82 10.08
CA LYS A 201 -31.96 -17.10 10.64
C LYS A 201 -33.08 -16.78 9.65
N ARG A 202 -32.97 -15.64 8.96
CA ARG A 202 -33.96 -15.23 7.95
C ARG A 202 -33.97 -16.18 6.76
N SER A 203 -32.80 -16.59 6.28
CA SER A 203 -32.68 -17.51 5.15
C SER A 203 -33.23 -18.89 5.50
N ASP A 204 -32.97 -19.39 6.71
CA ASP A 204 -33.54 -20.63 7.22
C ASP A 204 -35.08 -20.58 7.26
N ALA A 205 -35.65 -19.47 7.75
CA ALA A 205 -37.10 -19.28 7.79
C ALA A 205 -37.72 -19.32 6.39
N TYR A 206 -37.18 -18.55 5.42
CA TYR A 206 -37.69 -18.56 4.04
C TYR A 206 -37.51 -19.91 3.35
N ASN A 207 -36.38 -20.58 3.56
CA ASN A 207 -36.13 -21.91 3.01
C ASN A 207 -37.08 -22.96 3.62
N SER A 208 -37.40 -22.88 4.91
CA SER A 208 -38.37 -23.80 5.54
C SER A 208 -39.81 -23.63 5.05
N MET A 209 -40.17 -22.44 4.56
CA MET A 209 -41.49 -22.16 4.02
C MET A 209 -41.66 -22.66 2.58
N LYS A 210 -40.56 -22.97 1.87
CA LYS A 210 -40.58 -23.51 0.51
C LYS A 210 -40.37 -25.03 0.57
N THR A 211 -41.48 -25.76 0.59
CA THR A 211 -41.64 -27.22 0.75
C THR A 211 -41.33 -28.06 -0.51
N GLU A 212 -40.25 -27.77 -1.23
CA GLU A 212 -39.77 -28.71 -2.27
C GLU A 212 -38.45 -29.36 -1.83
N GLU A 213 -38.54 -30.65 -1.49
CA GLU A 213 -37.39 -31.51 -1.17
C GLU A 213 -36.46 -31.60 -2.41
N GLY A 214 -35.40 -30.78 -2.43
CA GLY A 214 -34.36 -30.87 -3.45
C GLY A 214 -33.76 -29.54 -3.91
N ASP A 215 -34.40 -28.40 -3.59
CA ASP A 215 -33.91 -27.08 -4.02
C ASP A 215 -32.78 -26.57 -3.11
N ALA A 216 -31.78 -25.91 -3.71
CA ALA A 216 -30.65 -25.39 -2.97
C ALA A 216 -31.05 -24.29 -1.99
N LYS A 217 -30.45 -24.28 -0.79
CA LYS A 217 -30.72 -23.29 0.26
C LYS A 217 -30.27 -21.89 -0.18
N ALA A 218 -31.23 -21.10 -0.65
CA ALA A 218 -30.97 -19.74 -1.10
C ALA A 218 -30.64 -18.81 0.08
N THR A 219 -29.82 -17.79 -0.19
CA THR A 219 -29.62 -16.67 0.73
C THR A 219 -30.64 -15.57 0.43
N TRP A 220 -31.38 -15.14 1.45
CA TRP A 220 -32.54 -14.26 1.27
C TRP A 220 -32.29 -12.85 1.78
N MET A 221 -32.67 -11.86 0.96
CA MET A 221 -32.69 -10.45 1.34
C MET A 221 -33.89 -10.13 2.25
N ALA A 222 -33.82 -9.02 2.98
CA ALA A 222 -34.91 -8.56 3.85
C ALA A 222 -36.26 -8.34 3.13
N ASN A 223 -36.24 -8.03 1.84
CA ASN A 223 -37.44 -7.84 1.01
C ASN A 223 -38.06 -9.15 0.49
N GLY A 224 -37.56 -10.31 0.91
CA GLY A 224 -38.07 -11.62 0.49
C GLY A 224 -37.65 -12.06 -0.91
N THR A 225 -36.64 -11.43 -1.51
CA THR A 225 -36.04 -11.88 -2.78
C THR A 225 -34.69 -12.59 -2.55
N GLN A 226 -34.31 -13.49 -3.46
CA GLN A 226 -33.02 -14.20 -3.38
C GLN A 226 -31.87 -13.26 -3.71
N TRP A 227 -30.74 -13.42 -3.01
CA TRP A 227 -29.53 -12.66 -3.29
C TRP A 227 -28.89 -13.16 -4.60
N PRO A 228 -28.62 -12.28 -5.58
CA PRO A 228 -28.04 -12.69 -6.87
C PRO A 228 -26.54 -13.07 -6.79
N GLY A 229 -25.86 -12.74 -5.69
CA GLY A 229 -24.43 -12.99 -5.52
C GLY A 229 -24.11 -14.35 -4.90
N SER A 230 -23.05 -14.39 -4.10
CA SER A 230 -22.62 -15.57 -3.37
C SER A 230 -23.58 -15.91 -2.22
N TRP A 231 -24.04 -17.16 -2.17
CA TRP A 231 -24.88 -17.66 -1.07
C TRP A 231 -24.03 -18.19 0.09
N ILE A 232 -24.63 -18.18 1.30
CA ILE A 232 -24.05 -18.80 2.51
C ILE A 232 -23.81 -20.29 2.25
N ASP A 233 -24.87 -20.98 1.83
CA ASP A 233 -24.79 -22.35 1.33
C ASP A 233 -24.55 -22.30 -0.18
N THR A 234 -23.28 -22.40 -0.56
CA THR A 234 -22.84 -22.20 -1.96
C THR A 234 -23.44 -23.23 -2.91
N THR A 235 -23.81 -22.78 -4.12
CA THR A 235 -24.25 -23.65 -5.23
C THR A 235 -23.33 -23.50 -6.45
N GLU A 236 -23.58 -24.24 -7.53
CA GLU A 236 -22.76 -24.13 -8.75
C GLU A 236 -22.76 -22.72 -9.37
N ILE A 237 -23.88 -21.99 -9.26
CA ILE A 237 -24.11 -20.66 -9.87
C ILE A 237 -24.17 -19.50 -8.86
N HIS A 238 -24.19 -19.77 -7.56
CA HIS A 238 -24.16 -18.78 -6.47
C HIS A 238 -23.04 -19.08 -5.47
N ARG A 239 -21.80 -19.05 -5.94
CA ARG A 239 -20.60 -19.26 -5.11
C ARG A 239 -19.58 -18.14 -5.32
N LYS A 240 -18.65 -17.99 -4.39
CA LYS A 240 -17.50 -17.09 -4.56
C LYS A 240 -16.79 -17.42 -5.88
N GLY A 241 -16.71 -16.43 -6.77
CA GLY A 241 -16.11 -16.60 -8.10
C GLY A 241 -17.06 -17.08 -9.22
N HIS A 242 -18.34 -17.32 -8.93
CA HIS A 242 -19.36 -17.61 -9.94
C HIS A 242 -20.70 -16.97 -9.55
N HIS A 243 -20.96 -15.77 -10.08
CA HIS A 243 -22.22 -15.05 -9.94
C HIS A 243 -22.30 -13.90 -10.97
N ALA A 244 -23.51 -13.41 -11.25
CA ALA A 244 -23.72 -12.25 -12.12
C ALA A 244 -23.18 -10.95 -11.49
N GLY A 245 -23.00 -9.92 -12.32
CA GLY A 245 -22.69 -8.58 -11.84
C GLY A 245 -23.86 -7.99 -11.06
N ILE A 246 -23.58 -7.24 -10.00
CA ILE A 246 -24.56 -6.61 -9.12
C ILE A 246 -24.19 -5.14 -9.01
N VAL A 247 -25.14 -4.26 -9.28
CA VAL A 247 -25.00 -2.81 -9.03
C VAL A 247 -26.25 -2.30 -8.31
N LYS A 248 -26.08 -1.76 -7.10
CA LYS A 248 -27.17 -1.22 -6.29
C LYS A 248 -26.83 0.18 -5.79
N VAL A 249 -27.69 1.15 -6.08
CA VAL A 249 -27.56 2.51 -5.53
C VAL A 249 -28.21 2.55 -4.15
N VAL A 250 -27.41 2.72 -3.11
CA VAL A 250 -27.86 2.74 -1.70
C VAL A 250 -28.31 4.14 -1.29
N LEU A 251 -27.54 5.16 -1.69
CA LEU A 251 -27.91 6.57 -1.54
C LEU A 251 -27.93 7.22 -2.92
N GLY A 252 -29.05 7.83 -3.27
CA GLY A 252 -29.24 8.53 -4.55
C GLY A 252 -28.43 9.81 -4.66
N HIS A 253 -28.43 10.41 -5.85
CA HIS A 253 -27.77 11.70 -6.07
C HIS A 253 -28.48 12.83 -5.33
N SER A 254 -27.71 13.63 -4.61
CA SER A 254 -28.22 14.85 -3.96
C SER A 254 -28.33 16.00 -4.96
N ILE A 255 -29.49 16.67 -5.00
CA ILE A 255 -29.72 17.84 -5.85
C ILE A 255 -28.84 19.01 -5.39
N ARG A 256 -28.40 19.85 -6.34
CA ARG A 256 -27.64 21.09 -6.08
C ARG A 256 -28.41 22.07 -5.18
N GLY A 257 -27.71 22.73 -4.27
CA GLY A 257 -28.29 23.68 -3.29
C GLY A 257 -27.80 23.35 -1.88
N HIS A 258 -28.61 23.68 -0.87
CA HIS A 258 -28.44 23.23 0.50
C HIS A 258 -29.75 22.62 1.00
N ASN A 259 -29.67 21.54 1.77
CA ASN A 259 -30.82 21.05 2.53
C ASN A 259 -30.45 21.12 4.01
N LEU A 260 -31.02 22.12 4.69
CA LEU A 260 -30.81 22.31 6.12
C LEU A 260 -31.65 21.32 6.92
N GLY A 261 -31.10 20.80 8.01
CA GLY A 261 -31.82 19.87 8.89
C GLY A 261 -33.09 20.50 9.51
N SER A 262 -34.02 19.64 9.96
CA SER A 262 -35.18 20.09 10.76
C SER A 262 -34.77 20.38 12.21
N GLN A 263 -35.45 21.31 12.89
CA GLN A 263 -35.28 21.51 14.35
C GLN A 263 -35.70 20.28 15.17
N ALA A 264 -36.57 19.43 14.62
CA ALA A 264 -36.93 18.15 15.19
C ALA A 264 -36.17 17.04 14.45
N SER A 265 -34.94 16.75 14.87
CA SER A 265 -34.27 15.52 14.44
C SER A 265 -34.48 14.42 15.49
N THR A 266 -34.54 13.18 15.02
CA THR A 266 -34.55 11.98 15.86
C THR A 266 -33.39 12.07 16.86
N ASN A 267 -33.68 11.86 18.15
CA ASN A 267 -32.71 11.83 19.27
C ASN A 267 -32.28 13.18 19.89
N ASN A 268 -33.12 14.24 19.82
CA ASN A 268 -32.86 15.56 20.45
C ASN A 268 -31.63 16.32 19.91
N LEU A 269 -31.08 15.92 18.76
CA LEU A 269 -29.95 16.60 18.13
C LEU A 269 -30.45 17.78 17.27
N ASN A 270 -29.75 18.91 17.28
CA ASN A 270 -30.12 20.06 16.46
C ASN A 270 -29.13 20.24 15.30
N PHE A 271 -29.62 20.01 14.07
CA PHE A 271 -28.90 20.20 12.81
C PHE A 271 -29.51 21.29 11.91
N ALA A 272 -30.29 22.21 12.48
CA ALA A 272 -31.06 23.20 11.72
C ALA A 272 -30.23 24.15 10.85
N SER A 273 -28.97 24.38 11.20
CA SER A 273 -28.02 25.20 10.44
C SER A 273 -27.00 24.37 9.66
N THR A 274 -27.16 23.04 9.59
CA THR A 274 -26.20 22.12 8.99
C THR A 274 -26.79 21.49 7.74
N ASP A 275 -25.99 21.40 6.68
CA ASP A 275 -26.35 20.64 5.48
C ASP A 275 -26.41 19.14 5.83
N VAL A 276 -27.58 18.52 5.65
CA VAL A 276 -27.81 17.11 5.98
C VAL A 276 -27.71 16.18 4.77
N ARG A 277 -27.40 16.71 3.58
CA ARG A 277 -27.31 15.90 2.35
C ARG A 277 -26.12 14.95 2.40
N LEU A 278 -26.30 13.77 1.82
CA LEU A 278 -25.26 12.74 1.70
C LEU A 278 -24.80 12.60 0.25
N PRO A 279 -23.49 12.33 0.03
CA PRO A 279 -22.99 11.92 -1.29
C PRO A 279 -23.68 10.65 -1.79
N MET A 280 -23.71 10.46 -3.11
CA MET A 280 -24.23 9.21 -3.70
C MET A 280 -23.39 8.02 -3.19
N LEU A 281 -24.05 6.90 -2.88
CA LEU A 281 -23.39 5.68 -2.42
C LEU A 281 -23.86 4.50 -3.25
N VAL A 282 -22.92 3.78 -3.85
CA VAL A 282 -23.20 2.68 -4.78
C VAL A 282 -22.44 1.42 -4.37
N TYR A 283 -23.16 0.32 -4.23
CA TYR A 283 -22.61 -1.02 -4.07
C TYR A 283 -22.40 -1.65 -5.45
N ILE A 284 -21.22 -2.21 -5.68
CA ILE A 284 -20.87 -2.96 -6.88
C ILE A 284 -20.29 -4.30 -6.46
N SER A 285 -20.75 -5.38 -7.09
CA SER A 285 -20.01 -6.62 -7.15
C SER A 285 -19.93 -7.04 -8.61
N ARG A 286 -18.71 -7.07 -9.15
CA ARG A 286 -18.51 -7.45 -10.55
C ARG A 286 -18.93 -8.89 -10.81
N GLY A 287 -19.36 -9.18 -12.04
CA GLY A 287 -19.66 -10.55 -12.44
C GLY A 287 -18.38 -11.39 -12.40
N LYS A 288 -18.49 -12.60 -11.87
CA LYS A 288 -17.39 -13.58 -11.85
C LYS A 288 -17.86 -14.87 -12.48
N ASN A 289 -16.99 -15.49 -13.27
CA ASN A 289 -17.25 -16.78 -13.90
C ASN A 289 -15.93 -17.57 -13.95
N PRO A 290 -15.93 -18.88 -13.61
CA PRO A 290 -14.72 -19.70 -13.57
C PRO A 290 -13.93 -19.77 -14.88
N SER A 291 -14.56 -19.44 -16.01
CA SER A 291 -13.93 -19.43 -17.33
C SER A 291 -13.11 -18.17 -17.61
N TYR A 292 -13.15 -17.17 -16.71
CA TYR A 292 -12.51 -15.87 -16.89
C TYR A 292 -11.65 -15.54 -15.66
N ASP A 293 -10.42 -15.09 -15.90
CA ASP A 293 -9.62 -14.49 -14.84
C ASP A 293 -10.24 -13.14 -14.45
N HIS A 294 -10.43 -12.94 -13.15
CA HIS A 294 -10.99 -11.72 -12.61
C HIS A 294 -9.90 -10.67 -12.32
N ASN A 295 -8.60 -10.94 -12.41
CA ASN A 295 -7.56 -9.91 -12.26
C ASN A 295 -7.57 -9.17 -10.90
N LYS A 296 -8.05 -9.83 -9.83
CA LYS A 296 -8.02 -9.32 -8.43
C LYS A 296 -8.45 -7.84 -8.35
N LYS A 297 -7.72 -7.00 -7.60
CA LYS A 297 -8.05 -5.58 -7.38
C LYS A 297 -8.13 -4.76 -8.67
N ALA A 298 -7.24 -4.99 -9.64
CA ALA A 298 -7.24 -4.26 -10.91
C ALA A 298 -8.58 -4.37 -11.66
N GLY A 299 -9.13 -5.59 -11.74
CA GLY A 299 -10.42 -5.79 -12.38
C GLY A 299 -11.61 -5.22 -11.60
N ALA A 300 -11.51 -5.12 -10.26
CA ALA A 300 -12.53 -4.49 -9.42
C ALA A 300 -12.58 -2.98 -9.68
N LEU A 301 -11.40 -2.34 -9.69
CA LEU A 301 -11.26 -0.92 -10.02
C LEU A 301 -11.72 -0.61 -11.45
N ASN A 302 -11.43 -1.48 -12.42
CA ASN A 302 -11.91 -1.33 -13.79
C ASN A 302 -13.43 -1.52 -13.93
N ALA A 303 -14.04 -2.41 -13.14
CA ALA A 303 -15.50 -2.52 -13.07
C ALA A 303 -16.13 -1.24 -12.50
N GLN A 304 -15.58 -0.69 -11.41
CA GLN A 304 -16.01 0.61 -10.86
C GLN A 304 -15.82 1.76 -11.86
N LEU A 305 -14.71 1.78 -12.60
CA LEU A 305 -14.43 2.80 -13.62
C LEU A 305 -15.50 2.84 -14.71
N ARG A 306 -16.04 1.67 -15.08
CA ARG A 306 -17.13 1.53 -16.08
C ARG A 306 -18.48 1.90 -15.51
N ALA A 307 -18.85 1.35 -14.35
CA ALA A 307 -20.14 1.63 -13.73
C ALA A 307 -20.29 3.12 -13.38
N SER A 308 -19.25 3.74 -12.79
CA SER A 308 -19.25 5.18 -12.47
C SER A 308 -19.38 6.07 -13.71
N ALA A 309 -18.86 5.65 -14.87
CA ALA A 309 -19.02 6.40 -16.11
C ALA A 309 -20.49 6.50 -16.55
N LEU A 310 -21.31 5.49 -16.25
CA LEU A 310 -22.74 5.51 -16.57
C LEU A 310 -23.57 6.32 -15.56
N LEU A 311 -23.05 6.56 -14.35
CA LEU A 311 -23.76 7.25 -13.27
C LEU A 311 -23.32 8.71 -13.14
N SER A 312 -22.13 8.97 -12.61
CA SER A 312 -21.62 10.31 -12.33
C SER A 312 -20.75 10.86 -13.45
N ASN A 313 -20.03 9.99 -14.16
CA ASN A 313 -18.97 10.32 -15.11
C ASN A 313 -18.01 11.42 -14.59
N ALA A 314 -17.60 11.33 -13.32
CA ALA A 314 -16.77 12.34 -12.69
C ALA A 314 -15.42 12.52 -13.41
N GLN A 315 -14.92 13.75 -13.49
CA GLN A 315 -13.65 14.02 -14.19
C GLN A 315 -12.44 13.42 -13.47
N PHE A 316 -12.55 13.28 -12.15
CA PHE A 316 -11.52 12.75 -11.27
C PHE A 316 -12.03 11.56 -10.48
N ILE A 317 -11.11 10.66 -10.16
CA ILE A 317 -11.39 9.44 -9.42
C ILE A 317 -10.32 9.30 -8.35
N ILE A 318 -10.67 8.99 -7.11
CA ILE A 318 -9.69 8.64 -6.07
C ILE A 318 -10.00 7.26 -5.52
N ASN A 319 -8.98 6.44 -5.32
CA ASN A 319 -9.17 5.07 -4.87
C ASN A 319 -8.59 4.80 -3.48
N PHE A 320 -9.23 3.91 -2.74
CA PHE A 320 -8.88 3.49 -1.39
C PHE A 320 -8.92 1.97 -1.25
N ASP A 321 -7.98 1.45 -0.48
CA ASP A 321 -8.16 0.16 0.19
C ASP A 321 -9.19 0.33 1.33
N CYS A 322 -9.96 -0.73 1.61
CA CYS A 322 -11.04 -0.68 2.61
C CYS A 322 -10.57 -0.43 4.05
N ASP A 323 -9.27 -0.56 4.33
CA ASP A 323 -8.65 -0.29 5.61
C ASP A 323 -8.01 1.11 5.69
N HIS A 324 -8.18 1.94 4.66
CA HIS A 324 -7.73 3.34 4.65
C HIS A 324 -8.92 4.28 4.70
N TYR A 325 -8.81 5.35 5.48
CA TYR A 325 -9.89 6.31 5.69
C TYR A 325 -9.40 7.75 5.55
N ILE A 326 -10.34 8.69 5.41
CA ILE A 326 -10.05 10.13 5.36
C ILE A 326 -9.78 10.65 6.78
N ASN A 327 -8.52 10.95 7.06
CA ASN A 327 -8.12 11.57 8.34
C ASN A 327 -8.37 13.08 8.27
N ASN A 328 -7.92 13.74 7.20
CA ASN A 328 -8.13 15.17 6.99
C ASN A 328 -9.25 15.42 5.97
N SER A 329 -10.30 16.12 6.38
CA SER A 329 -11.47 16.38 5.52
C SER A 329 -11.19 17.18 4.26
N GLN A 330 -10.12 17.97 4.26
CA GLN A 330 -9.72 18.80 3.12
C GLN A 330 -8.93 18.02 2.06
N ALA A 331 -8.64 16.73 2.27
CA ALA A 331 -7.77 15.95 1.39
C ALA A 331 -8.22 15.95 -0.09
N LEU A 332 -9.52 15.85 -0.35
CA LEU A 332 -10.05 15.87 -1.73
C LEU A 332 -9.83 17.23 -2.40
N ARG A 333 -10.06 18.32 -1.68
CA ARG A 333 -9.78 19.69 -2.15
C ARG A 333 -8.29 19.96 -2.32
N ALA A 334 -7.45 19.42 -1.43
CA ALA A 334 -5.99 19.51 -1.54
C ALA A 334 -5.47 18.90 -2.85
N ALA A 335 -5.98 17.73 -3.25
CA ALA A 335 -5.64 17.13 -4.54
C ALA A 335 -6.10 18.00 -5.73
N MET A 336 -7.27 18.64 -5.61
CA MET A 336 -7.79 19.55 -6.65
C MET A 336 -6.90 20.76 -6.89
N CYS A 337 -6.19 21.26 -5.87
CA CYS A 337 -5.23 22.36 -6.04
C CYS A 337 -4.18 22.03 -7.11
N PHE A 338 -3.73 20.78 -7.18
CA PHE A 338 -2.75 20.33 -8.16
C PHE A 338 -3.38 20.00 -9.51
N MET A 339 -4.55 19.36 -9.51
CA MET A 339 -5.26 18.99 -10.75
C MET A 339 -5.75 20.19 -11.55
N LEU A 340 -6.02 21.31 -10.87
CA LEU A 340 -6.57 22.54 -11.43
C LEU A 340 -5.54 23.69 -11.50
N ASP A 341 -4.26 23.42 -11.19
CA ASP A 341 -3.20 24.44 -11.31
C ASP A 341 -3.08 24.89 -12.77
N GLN A 342 -3.26 26.18 -13.03
CA GLN A 342 -3.24 26.76 -14.38
C GLN A 342 -1.90 26.59 -15.10
N ARG A 343 -0.80 26.35 -14.37
CA ARG A 343 0.54 26.21 -14.96
C ARG A 343 0.79 24.83 -15.54
N GLN A 344 0.29 23.78 -14.88
CA GLN A 344 0.66 22.40 -15.20
C GLN A 344 -0.41 21.34 -14.87
N GLY A 345 -1.54 21.70 -14.25
CA GLY A 345 -2.57 20.75 -13.80
C GLY A 345 -3.18 19.93 -14.94
N ASP A 346 -3.31 20.51 -16.13
CA ASP A 346 -3.78 19.81 -17.34
C ASP A 346 -2.84 18.69 -17.81
N SER A 347 -1.56 18.74 -17.41
CA SER A 347 -0.55 17.69 -17.66
C SER A 347 -0.43 16.69 -16.51
N THR A 348 -1.14 16.92 -15.39
CA THR A 348 -1.17 16.02 -14.23
C THR A 348 -2.22 14.93 -14.46
N ALA A 349 -1.76 13.68 -14.51
CA ALA A 349 -2.63 12.50 -14.56
C ALA A 349 -3.09 12.06 -13.18
N PHE A 350 -2.23 12.13 -12.17
CA PHE A 350 -2.61 11.72 -10.82
C PHE A 350 -1.84 12.45 -9.71
N VAL A 351 -2.46 12.51 -8.54
CA VAL A 351 -1.91 13.07 -7.30
C VAL A 351 -1.87 11.96 -6.26
N GLN A 352 -0.68 11.58 -5.83
CA GLN A 352 -0.45 10.55 -4.81
C GLN A 352 -0.26 11.21 -3.45
N PHE A 353 -0.91 10.64 -2.43
CA PHE A 353 -0.70 11.01 -1.03
C PHE A 353 0.23 10.00 -0.31
N PRO A 354 0.92 10.40 0.77
CA PRO A 354 1.57 9.46 1.67
C PRO A 354 0.57 8.46 2.25
N GLN A 355 0.95 7.19 2.36
CA GLN A 355 0.22 6.23 3.18
C GLN A 355 0.74 6.34 4.62
N ARG A 356 -0.18 6.36 5.57
CA ARG A 356 0.08 6.47 6.99
C ARG A 356 -0.73 5.42 7.71
N PHE A 357 -0.22 4.95 8.84
CA PHE A 357 -0.82 3.85 9.54
C PHE A 357 -1.00 4.17 11.01
N ASP A 358 -2.16 3.81 11.53
CA ASP A 358 -2.46 3.81 12.95
C ASP A 358 -1.94 2.52 13.59
N ASN A 359 -1.89 2.50 14.92
CA ASN A 359 -1.60 1.31 15.72
C ASN A 359 -0.24 0.64 15.42
N VAL A 360 0.70 1.40 14.88
CA VAL A 360 2.11 0.99 14.78
C VAL A 360 2.73 1.03 16.18
N ASP A 361 3.56 0.05 16.51
CA ASP A 361 4.22 0.02 17.81
C ASP A 361 5.11 1.27 17.98
N PRO A 362 5.23 1.85 19.20
CA PRO A 362 6.00 3.08 19.42
C PRO A 362 7.48 3.00 19.00
N SER A 363 8.04 1.79 18.89
CA SER A 363 9.43 1.59 18.47
C SER A 363 9.59 1.30 16.98
N ASP A 364 8.48 1.23 16.23
CA ASP A 364 8.35 0.82 14.83
C ASP A 364 9.29 -0.35 14.46
N ARG A 365 9.19 -1.43 15.23
CA ARG A 365 10.12 -2.56 15.18
C ARG A 365 10.24 -3.17 13.79
N TYR A 366 9.15 -3.18 13.03
CA TYR A 366 9.08 -3.77 11.69
C TYR A 366 9.05 -2.72 10.57
N GLY A 367 9.33 -1.44 10.86
CA GLY A 367 9.42 -0.38 9.86
C GLY A 367 8.13 -0.20 9.06
N ASN A 368 6.98 -0.31 9.72
CA ASN A 368 5.65 -0.23 9.12
C ASN A 368 5.33 1.19 8.62
N HIS A 369 5.84 2.25 9.26
CA HIS A 369 5.61 3.61 8.77
C HIS A 369 6.28 3.89 7.42
N ASN A 370 7.38 3.19 7.12
CA ASN A 370 8.13 3.32 5.87
C ASN A 370 8.46 4.78 5.48
N ARG A 371 8.79 5.63 6.48
CA ARG A 371 9.01 7.08 6.33
C ARG A 371 10.11 7.42 5.33
N VAL A 372 11.17 6.62 5.24
CA VAL A 372 12.26 6.84 4.27
C VAL A 372 11.76 6.80 2.82
N PHE A 373 10.80 5.92 2.52
CA PHE A 373 10.20 5.82 1.20
C PHE A 373 9.21 6.97 0.94
N PHE A 374 8.24 7.17 1.83
CA PHE A 374 7.18 8.18 1.64
C PHE A 374 7.69 9.62 1.77
N ASP A 375 8.59 9.90 2.71
CA ASP A 375 9.04 11.27 3.01
C ASP A 375 10.42 11.60 2.43
N GLY A 376 11.18 10.59 1.97
CA GLY A 376 12.42 10.80 1.22
C GLY A 376 12.26 10.54 -0.27
N THR A 377 11.95 9.30 -0.62
CA THR A 377 11.95 8.85 -2.02
C THR A 377 10.83 9.50 -2.84
N MET A 378 9.61 9.63 -2.32
CA MET A 378 8.53 10.28 -3.08
C MET A 378 8.79 11.77 -3.33
N LEU A 379 9.41 12.49 -2.39
CA LEU A 379 9.82 13.89 -2.59
C LEU A 379 10.85 14.03 -3.70
N ALA A 380 11.81 13.09 -3.77
CA ALA A 380 12.77 13.01 -4.85
C ALA A 380 12.08 12.83 -6.22
N LEU A 381 11.15 11.87 -6.33
CA LEU A 381 10.43 11.61 -7.57
C LEU A 381 9.52 12.77 -7.98
N ASN A 382 8.96 13.50 -7.01
CA ASN A 382 8.13 14.67 -7.25
C ASN A 382 8.88 15.80 -7.99
N GLY A 383 10.21 15.88 -7.83
CA GLY A 383 11.05 16.82 -8.59
C GLY A 383 11.43 16.37 -10.01
N LEU A 384 11.01 15.17 -10.43
CA LEU A 384 11.25 14.62 -11.76
C LEU A 384 9.96 14.68 -12.61
N GLN A 385 9.43 13.52 -13.00
CA GLN A 385 8.14 13.39 -13.69
C GLN A 385 6.97 13.21 -12.71
N GLY A 386 7.26 12.88 -11.45
CA GLY A 386 6.28 12.72 -10.38
C GLY A 386 6.39 11.37 -9.64
N PRO A 387 5.71 11.22 -8.49
CA PRO A 387 5.68 9.96 -7.74
C PRO A 387 4.99 8.83 -8.53
N SER A 388 5.35 7.58 -8.23
CA SER A 388 4.64 6.40 -8.71
C SER A 388 3.27 6.25 -8.02
N TYR A 389 2.34 5.56 -8.67
CA TYR A 389 1.08 5.15 -8.03
C TYR A 389 1.33 3.95 -7.10
N LEU A 390 0.78 4.00 -5.88
CA LEU A 390 1.04 3.04 -4.80
C LEU A 390 -0.22 2.33 -4.28
N GLY A 391 -1.27 2.26 -5.09
CA GLY A 391 -2.43 1.40 -4.82
C GLY A 391 -3.58 2.02 -4.02
N THR A 392 -3.36 3.09 -3.24
CA THR A 392 -4.39 3.74 -2.41
C THR A 392 -4.07 5.23 -2.20
N GLY A 393 -5.08 6.03 -1.87
CA GLY A 393 -4.93 7.47 -1.63
C GLY A 393 -4.39 8.22 -2.84
N CYS A 394 -4.81 7.84 -4.05
CA CYS A 394 -4.34 8.42 -5.30
C CYS A 394 -5.49 8.93 -6.14
N MET A 395 -5.49 10.23 -6.43
CA MET A 395 -6.51 10.86 -7.28
C MET A 395 -6.03 10.86 -8.72
N PHE A 396 -6.76 10.20 -9.61
CA PHE A 396 -6.55 10.16 -11.04
C PHE A 396 -7.47 11.10 -11.80
N ARG A 397 -6.99 11.59 -12.93
CA ARG A 397 -7.78 12.11 -14.03
C ARG A 397 -8.37 10.95 -14.83
N ARG A 398 -9.69 10.89 -14.99
CA ARG A 398 -10.41 9.78 -15.64
C ARG A 398 -9.87 9.43 -17.03
N ILE A 399 -9.61 10.43 -17.87
CA ILE A 399 -9.10 10.22 -19.23
C ILE A 399 -7.68 9.63 -19.27
N ALA A 400 -6.84 9.87 -18.24
CA ALA A 400 -5.52 9.23 -18.15
C ALA A 400 -5.66 7.72 -17.86
N LEU A 401 -6.65 7.34 -17.04
CA LEU A 401 -7.01 5.93 -16.84
C LEU A 401 -7.57 5.31 -18.13
N TYR A 402 -8.36 6.04 -18.93
CA TYR A 402 -8.76 5.57 -20.27
C TYR A 402 -7.61 5.38 -21.25
N GLY A 403 -6.40 5.82 -20.90
CA GLY A 403 -5.22 5.73 -21.75
C GLY A 403 -5.22 6.78 -22.85
N ILE A 404 -5.85 7.93 -22.61
CA ILE A 404 -5.78 9.08 -23.49
C ILE A 404 -4.51 9.87 -23.15
N ASP A 405 -3.80 10.33 -24.19
CA ASP A 405 -2.56 11.08 -24.05
C ASP A 405 -2.81 12.48 -23.41
N PRO A 406 -1.80 13.03 -22.72
CA PRO A 406 -1.88 14.39 -22.17
C PRO A 406 -2.05 15.43 -23.28
N PRO A 407 -2.56 16.64 -22.98
CA PRO A 407 -2.86 17.66 -24.00
C PRO A 407 -1.71 17.94 -24.99
N GLU A 408 -0.46 18.00 -24.52
CA GLU A 408 0.73 18.21 -25.35
C GLU A 408 0.89 17.18 -26.48
N TRP A 409 0.48 15.93 -26.22
CA TRP A 409 0.68 14.80 -27.13
C TRP A 409 -0.63 14.25 -27.70
N ARG A 410 -1.75 14.89 -27.39
CA ARG A 410 -3.09 14.45 -27.77
C ARG A 410 -3.42 14.88 -29.19
N HIS A 411 -4.06 14.00 -29.95
CA HIS A 411 -4.67 14.35 -31.24
C HIS A 411 -6.03 15.03 -31.04
N ASP A 412 -6.35 16.02 -31.88
CA ASP A 412 -7.57 16.82 -31.75
C ASP A 412 -8.87 15.99 -31.84
N ASN A 413 -8.89 14.96 -32.70
CA ASN A 413 -10.06 14.11 -32.91
C ASN A 413 -9.80 12.68 -32.43
N ILE A 414 -10.19 12.38 -31.18
CA ILE A 414 -10.12 11.02 -30.63
C ILE A 414 -11.42 10.28 -30.95
N VAL A 415 -11.32 9.21 -31.73
CA VAL A 415 -12.44 8.30 -31.98
C VAL A 415 -12.54 7.28 -30.84
N VAL A 416 -13.72 7.15 -30.25
CA VAL A 416 -14.01 6.11 -29.25
C VAL A 416 -14.31 4.80 -29.99
N ASP A 417 -13.45 3.81 -29.80
CA ASP A 417 -13.48 2.50 -30.48
C ASP A 417 -14.14 1.43 -29.59
N ASP A 418 -15.10 0.69 -30.15
CA ASP A 418 -15.81 -0.39 -29.46
C ASP A 418 -14.89 -1.58 -29.14
N LYS A 419 -13.87 -1.84 -29.98
CA LYS A 419 -12.83 -2.83 -29.70
C LYS A 419 -11.95 -2.42 -28.53
N ARG A 420 -11.87 -1.13 -28.22
CA ARG A 420 -11.06 -0.64 -27.09
C ARG A 420 -11.84 -0.65 -25.79
N PHE A 421 -13.09 -0.16 -25.80
CA PHE A 421 -13.88 0.10 -24.59
C PHE A 421 -14.98 -0.93 -24.31
N GLY A 422 -15.38 -1.71 -25.33
CA GLY A 422 -16.51 -2.63 -25.31
C GLY A 422 -17.69 -2.13 -26.14
N SER A 423 -18.65 -3.01 -26.43
CA SER A 423 -19.77 -2.76 -27.35
C SER A 423 -20.94 -1.96 -26.75
N SER A 424 -20.75 -1.35 -25.59
CA SER A 424 -21.82 -0.62 -24.91
C SER A 424 -22.00 0.79 -25.46
N ILE A 425 -23.10 1.03 -26.18
CA ILE A 425 -23.39 2.36 -26.75
C ILE A 425 -23.49 3.44 -25.65
N PRO A 426 -24.29 3.28 -24.57
CA PRO A 426 -24.37 4.29 -23.52
C PRO A 426 -23.02 4.55 -22.83
N PHE A 427 -22.19 3.51 -22.68
CA PHE A 427 -20.86 3.65 -22.12
C PHE A 427 -19.90 4.38 -23.07
N LEU A 428 -19.91 4.04 -24.37
CA LEU A 428 -19.09 4.69 -25.39
C LEU A 428 -19.43 6.18 -25.52
N GLU A 429 -20.71 6.54 -25.47
CA GLU A 429 -21.17 7.93 -25.42
C GLU A 429 -20.65 8.65 -24.17
N SER A 430 -20.73 8.00 -23.00
CA SER A 430 -20.20 8.57 -21.76
C SER A 430 -18.67 8.78 -21.80
N VAL A 431 -17.92 7.83 -22.37
CA VAL A 431 -16.47 7.96 -22.60
C VAL A 431 -16.18 9.13 -23.53
N SER A 432 -16.95 9.29 -24.61
CA SER A 432 -16.82 10.42 -25.54
C SER A 432 -17.00 11.76 -24.82
N LYS A 433 -18.04 11.89 -24.00
CA LYS A 433 -18.29 13.10 -23.17
C LYS A 433 -17.12 13.39 -22.23
N ALA A 434 -16.55 12.36 -21.58
CA ALA A 434 -15.40 12.52 -20.69
C ALA A 434 -14.15 13.01 -21.44
N ILE A 435 -13.91 12.51 -22.66
CA ILE A 435 -12.79 12.92 -23.52
C ILE A 435 -12.95 14.38 -23.96
N ASN A 436 -14.16 14.79 -24.33
CA ASN A 436 -14.52 16.16 -24.69
C ASN A 436 -14.61 17.11 -23.48
N GLN A 437 -14.34 16.60 -22.26
CA GLN A 437 -14.41 17.33 -21.00
C GLN A 437 -15.77 17.97 -20.73
N GLU A 438 -16.84 17.37 -21.26
CA GLU A 438 -18.21 17.81 -21.00
C GLU A 438 -18.58 17.56 -19.54
N ARG A 439 -19.06 18.60 -18.86
CA ARG A 439 -19.46 18.51 -17.45
C ARG A 439 -20.95 18.24 -17.36
N SER A 440 -21.34 16.99 -17.11
CA SER A 440 -22.68 16.70 -16.61
C SER A 440 -22.71 16.86 -15.10
N THR A 441 -23.69 17.61 -14.60
CA THR A 441 -23.87 17.82 -13.15
C THR A 441 -25.07 17.07 -12.60
N ILE A 442 -25.79 16.34 -13.46
CA ILE A 442 -27.01 15.61 -13.11
C ILE A 442 -26.85 14.18 -13.64
N PRO A 443 -26.79 13.18 -12.76
CA PRO A 443 -26.81 11.78 -13.15
C PRO A 443 -28.10 11.41 -13.88
N PRO A 444 -28.07 10.41 -14.78
CA PRO A 444 -29.29 9.90 -15.39
C PRO A 444 -30.22 9.29 -14.32
N PRO A 445 -31.55 9.34 -14.53
CA PRO A 445 -32.49 8.69 -13.62
C PRO A 445 -32.24 7.19 -13.57
N ILE A 446 -32.32 6.63 -12.36
CA ILE A 446 -32.12 5.19 -12.14
C ILE A 446 -33.34 4.46 -12.70
N SER A 447 -33.18 3.88 -13.88
CA SER A 447 -34.15 3.06 -14.58
C SER A 447 -33.67 1.62 -14.65
N GLU A 448 -34.59 0.66 -14.80
CA GLU A 448 -34.25 -0.76 -14.98
C GLU A 448 -33.28 -0.97 -16.16
N THR A 449 -33.45 -0.19 -17.24
CA THR A 449 -32.55 -0.22 -18.40
C THR A 449 -31.13 0.25 -18.06
N LEU A 450 -30.98 1.28 -17.22
CA LEU A 450 -29.66 1.75 -16.78
C LEU A 450 -28.99 0.72 -15.87
N VAL A 451 -29.76 0.10 -14.97
CA VAL A 451 -29.25 -0.97 -14.08
C VAL A 451 -28.77 -2.17 -14.89
N ALA A 452 -29.56 -2.66 -15.84
CA ALA A 452 -29.16 -3.75 -16.72
C ALA A 452 -27.88 -3.41 -17.53
N GLU A 453 -27.75 -2.16 -17.97
CA GLU A 453 -26.56 -1.70 -18.67
C GLU A 453 -25.32 -1.64 -17.75
N MET A 454 -25.48 -1.19 -16.50
CA MET A 454 -24.41 -1.23 -15.50
C MET A 454 -23.96 -2.66 -15.20
N GLU A 455 -24.91 -3.58 -15.00
CA GLU A 455 -24.64 -5.01 -14.79
C GLU A 455 -23.89 -5.63 -15.97
N ARG A 456 -24.23 -5.22 -17.20
CA ARG A 456 -23.54 -5.65 -18.42
C ARG A 456 -22.08 -5.17 -18.46
N VAL A 457 -21.81 -3.90 -18.16
CA VAL A 457 -20.43 -3.36 -18.23
C VAL A 457 -19.53 -3.83 -17.09
N VAL A 458 -20.09 -4.37 -15.99
CA VAL A 458 -19.32 -5.01 -14.91
C VAL A 458 -19.28 -6.54 -15.00
N SER A 459 -19.78 -7.12 -16.09
CA SER A 459 -19.76 -8.56 -16.31
C SER A 459 -18.35 -9.11 -16.55
N ALA A 460 -18.14 -10.39 -16.21
CA ALA A 460 -16.85 -11.07 -16.39
C ALA A 460 -16.38 -11.10 -17.87
N SER A 461 -17.32 -11.11 -18.82
CA SER A 461 -17.03 -11.23 -20.24
C SER A 461 -16.75 -9.89 -20.92
N HIS A 462 -17.06 -8.75 -20.29
CA HIS A 462 -16.88 -7.44 -20.92
C HIS A 462 -15.42 -7.16 -21.30
N ASP A 463 -14.46 -7.68 -20.52
CA ASP A 463 -13.04 -7.46 -20.76
C ASP A 463 -12.54 -8.26 -21.98
N LYS A 464 -13.29 -9.28 -22.41
CA LYS A 464 -12.90 -10.19 -23.48
C LYS A 464 -12.75 -9.44 -24.80
N ALA A 465 -11.57 -9.59 -25.42
CA ALA A 465 -11.23 -8.96 -26.70
C ALA A 465 -11.33 -7.42 -26.70
N THR A 466 -11.25 -6.78 -25.52
CA THR A 466 -11.19 -5.32 -25.37
C THR A 466 -9.79 -4.84 -24.99
N GLY A 467 -9.60 -3.52 -24.88
CA GLY A 467 -8.38 -2.88 -24.40
C GLY A 467 -8.25 -2.81 -22.87
N TRP A 468 -9.27 -3.21 -22.12
CA TRP A 468 -9.29 -3.21 -20.65
C TRP A 468 -8.16 -4.06 -20.07
N GLY A 469 -7.44 -3.52 -19.09
CA GLY A 469 -6.30 -4.19 -18.46
C GLY A 469 -5.00 -4.18 -19.25
N LYS A 470 -5.02 -3.80 -20.54
CA LYS A 470 -3.85 -3.76 -21.42
C LYS A 470 -3.41 -2.33 -21.72
N GLY A 471 -4.35 -1.48 -22.12
CA GLY A 471 -4.12 -0.07 -22.43
C GLY A 471 -5.19 0.87 -21.87
N VAL A 472 -6.25 0.33 -21.29
CA VAL A 472 -7.37 1.05 -20.67
C VAL A 472 -7.53 0.58 -19.24
N GLY A 473 -7.68 1.52 -18.33
CA GLY A 473 -7.86 1.30 -16.90
C GLY A 473 -6.55 0.95 -16.17
N TYR A 474 -6.72 0.19 -15.10
CA TYR A 474 -5.67 -0.44 -14.30
C TYR A 474 -5.18 -1.72 -14.98
N ILE A 475 -3.88 -1.98 -14.92
CA ILE A 475 -3.21 -3.04 -15.69
C ILE A 475 -3.43 -4.44 -15.07
N TYR A 476 -3.67 -5.44 -15.93
CA TYR A 476 -3.94 -6.82 -15.55
C TYR A 476 -2.68 -7.69 -15.53
N ASP A 477 -2.84 -8.95 -15.09
CA ASP A 477 -1.83 -10.02 -15.16
C ASP A 477 -0.49 -9.74 -14.43
N ILE A 478 -0.52 -8.87 -13.41
CA ILE A 478 0.66 -8.55 -12.61
C ILE A 478 0.30 -8.31 -11.14
N ALA A 479 1.15 -8.75 -10.21
CA ALA A 479 0.88 -8.65 -8.78
C ALA A 479 0.97 -7.22 -8.21
N THR A 480 1.70 -6.33 -8.87
CA THR A 480 1.83 -4.90 -8.55
C THR A 480 1.24 -4.07 -9.69
N GLU A 481 -0.08 -4.16 -9.86
CA GLU A 481 -0.81 -3.41 -10.90
C GLU A 481 -0.65 -1.90 -10.73
N ASP A 482 -0.43 -1.45 -9.50
CA ASP A 482 -0.30 -0.06 -9.11
C ASP A 482 0.91 0.61 -9.78
N ILE A 483 2.12 0.11 -9.52
CA ILE A 483 3.36 0.65 -10.06
C ILE A 483 3.32 0.60 -11.59
N VAL A 484 2.80 -0.49 -12.16
CA VAL A 484 2.74 -0.70 -13.61
C VAL A 484 1.72 0.23 -14.28
N THR A 485 0.58 0.48 -13.65
CA THR A 485 -0.41 1.46 -14.12
C THR A 485 0.18 2.88 -14.11
N GLY A 486 0.88 3.24 -13.03
CA GLY A 486 1.61 4.51 -12.95
C GLY A 486 2.69 4.65 -14.04
N PHE A 487 3.50 3.59 -14.23
CA PHE A 487 4.52 3.53 -15.27
C PHE A 487 3.95 3.70 -16.67
N ARG A 488 2.83 3.04 -16.98
CA ARG A 488 2.13 3.20 -18.26
C ARG A 488 1.73 4.66 -18.49
N ILE A 489 1.11 5.27 -17.48
CA ILE A 489 0.62 6.65 -17.55
C ILE A 489 1.79 7.63 -17.78
N HIS A 490 2.89 7.49 -17.01
CA HIS A 490 4.12 8.26 -17.26
C HIS A 490 4.72 7.96 -18.64
N GLY A 491 4.61 6.72 -19.11
CA GLY A 491 5.01 6.27 -20.44
C GLY A 491 4.32 6.99 -21.59
N GLN A 492 3.11 7.49 -21.37
CA GLN A 492 2.34 8.32 -22.31
C GLN A 492 2.70 9.80 -22.26
N GLY A 493 3.58 10.22 -21.33
CA GLY A 493 4.04 11.60 -21.17
C GLY A 493 3.30 12.38 -20.09
N TRP A 494 2.36 11.76 -19.37
CA TRP A 494 1.71 12.40 -18.23
C TRP A 494 2.69 12.64 -17.07
N ARG A 495 2.39 13.66 -16.25
CA ARG A 495 3.06 13.92 -14.97
C ARG A 495 2.19 13.45 -13.81
N SER A 496 2.80 13.26 -12.65
CA SER A 496 2.09 13.09 -11.38
C SER A 496 2.61 14.06 -10.32
N MET A 497 1.83 14.25 -9.25
CA MET A 497 2.16 15.15 -8.15
C MET A 497 2.11 14.41 -6.82
N TYR A 498 2.94 14.81 -5.87
CA TYR A 498 2.92 14.30 -4.50
C TYR A 498 2.31 15.34 -3.55
N CYS A 499 1.17 15.04 -2.94
CA CYS A 499 0.50 15.97 -2.03
C CYS A 499 0.90 15.70 -0.59
N THR A 500 1.61 16.66 0.01
CA THR A 500 1.87 16.65 1.45
C THR A 500 0.99 17.67 2.16
N MET A 501 0.40 17.25 3.27
CA MET A 501 -0.46 18.09 4.13
C MET A 501 0.15 18.13 5.54
N GLU A 502 -0.21 19.16 6.31
CA GLU A 502 0.27 19.30 7.70
C GLU A 502 -0.28 18.18 8.58
N ARG A 503 -1.60 17.99 8.58
CA ARG A 503 -2.24 16.77 9.08
C ARG A 503 -2.32 15.76 7.95
N ASP A 504 -1.90 14.54 8.21
CA ASP A 504 -1.92 13.45 7.22
C ASP A 504 -3.32 13.29 6.60
N ALA A 505 -3.36 13.20 5.28
CA ALA A 505 -4.62 13.17 4.52
C ALA A 505 -5.44 11.90 4.79
N PHE A 506 -4.74 10.77 4.77
CA PHE A 506 -5.31 9.43 4.89
C PHE A 506 -4.49 8.63 5.89
N CYS A 507 -5.18 7.84 6.69
CA CYS A 507 -4.58 6.85 7.59
C CYS A 507 -5.22 5.49 7.32
N GLY A 508 -4.50 4.41 7.61
CA GLY A 508 -5.01 3.06 7.53
C GLY A 508 -4.42 2.16 8.60
N ILE A 509 -4.59 0.85 8.45
CA ILE A 509 -4.16 -0.12 9.48
C ILE A 509 -2.88 -0.82 9.01
N ALA A 510 -1.84 -0.79 9.85
CA ALA A 510 -0.59 -1.46 9.54
C ALA A 510 -0.72 -3.00 9.65
N PRO A 511 0.10 -3.77 8.91
CA PRO A 511 0.26 -5.20 9.16
C PRO A 511 0.73 -5.44 10.59
N ILE A 512 0.11 -6.44 11.22
CA ILE A 512 0.13 -6.56 12.67
C ILE A 512 1.42 -7.21 13.18
N ASN A 513 1.98 -8.17 12.44
CA ASN A 513 3.18 -8.91 12.84
C ASN A 513 4.21 -9.10 11.72
N LEU A 514 5.38 -9.61 12.08
CA LEU A 514 6.50 -9.79 11.15
C LEU A 514 6.15 -10.71 9.97
N THR A 515 5.43 -11.81 10.21
CA THR A 515 5.11 -12.79 9.17
C THR A 515 4.17 -12.17 8.12
N GLU A 516 3.11 -11.47 8.54
CA GLU A 516 2.20 -10.79 7.62
C GLU A 516 2.91 -9.67 6.86
N ARG A 517 3.74 -8.88 7.56
CA ARG A 517 4.55 -7.85 6.92
C ARG A 517 5.48 -8.44 5.84
N LEU A 518 6.16 -9.56 6.11
CA LEU A 518 7.03 -10.21 5.12
C LEU A 518 6.24 -10.80 3.94
N HIS A 519 5.04 -11.35 4.14
CA HIS A 519 4.18 -11.76 3.04
C HIS A 519 3.83 -10.59 2.11
N GLN A 520 3.57 -9.40 2.66
CA GLN A 520 3.37 -8.19 1.87
C GLN A 520 4.61 -7.84 1.05
N ILE A 521 5.79 -7.83 1.68
CA ILE A 521 7.06 -7.52 1.00
C ILE A 521 7.38 -8.54 -0.11
N VAL A 522 7.10 -9.82 0.11
CA VAL A 522 7.26 -10.87 -0.92
C VAL A 522 6.39 -10.56 -2.15
N ARG A 523 5.12 -10.15 -1.96
CA ARG A 523 4.24 -9.78 -3.07
C ARG A 523 4.75 -8.59 -3.85
N TRP A 524 5.16 -7.53 -3.15
CA TRP A 524 5.71 -6.33 -3.78
C TRP A 524 6.98 -6.63 -4.58
N SER A 525 7.87 -7.44 -4.01
CA SER A 525 9.13 -7.84 -4.64
C SER A 525 8.91 -8.76 -5.83
N GLY A 526 7.94 -9.68 -5.74
CA GLY A 526 7.53 -10.56 -6.84
C GLY A 526 6.99 -9.76 -8.02
N GLY A 527 6.01 -8.88 -7.78
CA GLY A 527 5.44 -8.05 -8.85
C GLY A 527 6.44 -7.04 -9.45
N SER A 528 7.38 -6.53 -8.65
CA SER A 528 8.49 -5.70 -9.13
C SER A 528 9.37 -6.45 -10.16
N LEU A 529 9.68 -7.72 -9.89
CA LEU A 529 10.40 -8.57 -10.84
C LEU A 529 9.52 -8.97 -12.04
N GLU A 530 8.23 -9.23 -11.85
CA GLU A 530 7.28 -9.49 -12.95
C GLU A 530 7.27 -8.30 -13.91
N MET A 531 7.24 -7.07 -13.39
CA MET A 531 7.33 -5.85 -14.20
C MET A 531 8.64 -5.82 -15.00
N PHE A 532 9.77 -6.12 -14.38
CA PHE A 532 11.07 -6.16 -15.06
C PHE A 532 11.11 -7.17 -16.22
N PHE A 533 10.50 -8.34 -16.07
CA PHE A 533 10.49 -9.37 -17.12
C PHE A 533 9.30 -9.27 -18.09
N SER A 534 8.43 -8.26 -17.91
CA SER A 534 7.29 -8.00 -18.79
C SER A 534 7.60 -7.00 -19.91
N LEU A 535 6.62 -6.74 -20.79
CA LEU A 535 6.68 -5.66 -21.78
C LEU A 535 6.71 -4.26 -21.13
N ASN A 536 6.37 -4.15 -19.84
CA ASN A 536 6.44 -2.92 -19.06
C ASN A 536 7.82 -2.70 -18.41
N ASN A 537 8.87 -3.34 -18.93
CA ASN A 537 10.23 -3.17 -18.43
C ASN A 537 10.74 -1.72 -18.65
N PRO A 538 11.25 -1.02 -17.61
CA PRO A 538 11.76 0.33 -17.72
C PRO A 538 12.92 0.53 -18.73
N LEU A 539 13.67 -0.51 -19.08
CA LEU A 539 14.76 -0.44 -20.07
C LEU A 539 14.25 -0.25 -21.51
N ILE A 540 13.05 -0.74 -21.84
CA ILE A 540 12.51 -0.76 -23.21
C ILE A 540 11.16 -0.08 -23.34
N GLY A 541 10.34 -0.11 -22.28
CA GLY A 541 8.98 0.42 -22.25
C GLY A 541 8.93 1.92 -21.97
N GLY A 542 7.75 2.51 -22.13
CA GLY A 542 7.48 3.91 -21.79
C GLY A 542 8.22 4.90 -22.70
N ARG A 543 7.62 5.25 -23.84
CA ARG A 543 8.26 6.10 -24.87
C ARG A 543 8.62 7.50 -24.36
N ARG A 544 7.78 8.08 -23.51
CA ARG A 544 7.90 9.47 -23.05
C ARG A 544 8.31 9.59 -21.57
N ILE A 545 8.95 8.57 -21.01
CA ILE A 545 9.47 8.62 -19.64
C ILE A 545 10.80 9.37 -19.61
N GLN A 546 10.92 10.33 -18.70
CA GLN A 546 12.16 11.09 -18.49
C GLN A 546 13.31 10.18 -18.04
N ALA A 547 14.55 10.48 -18.40
CA ALA A 547 15.70 9.60 -18.15
C ALA A 547 15.88 9.24 -16.66
N LEU A 548 15.82 10.22 -15.76
CA LEU A 548 15.94 9.95 -14.31
C LEU A 548 14.71 9.24 -13.73
N GLN A 549 13.51 9.48 -14.28
CA GLN A 549 12.30 8.72 -13.91
C GLN A 549 12.41 7.25 -14.36
N ARG A 550 13.04 7.01 -15.51
CA ARG A 550 13.32 5.65 -16.00
C ARG A 550 14.29 4.92 -15.06
N VAL A 551 15.31 5.63 -14.58
CA VAL A 551 16.26 5.13 -13.57
C VAL A 551 15.54 4.77 -12.26
N SER A 552 14.60 5.60 -11.79
CA SER A 552 13.84 5.28 -10.57
C SER A 552 12.93 4.06 -10.73
N TYR A 553 12.23 3.92 -11.86
CA TYR A 553 11.44 2.73 -12.14
C TYR A 553 12.32 1.49 -12.27
N LEU A 554 13.49 1.59 -12.92
CA LEU A 554 14.45 0.49 -12.97
C LEU A 554 14.86 0.06 -11.55
N ASN A 555 15.20 1.01 -10.68
CA ASN A 555 15.52 0.75 -9.27
C ASN A 555 14.38 0.00 -8.55
N MET A 556 13.14 0.47 -8.71
CA MET A 556 11.95 -0.15 -8.12
C MET A 556 11.70 -1.58 -8.62
N THR A 557 12.16 -1.93 -9.82
CA THR A 557 11.94 -3.27 -10.39
C THR A 557 13.06 -4.28 -10.07
N VAL A 558 14.31 -3.82 -9.93
CA VAL A 558 15.49 -4.71 -9.79
C VAL A 558 16.02 -4.83 -8.35
N TYR A 559 15.51 -4.05 -7.40
CA TYR A 559 16.00 -4.08 -6.01
C TYR A 559 16.02 -5.48 -5.37
N PRO A 560 15.06 -6.41 -5.63
CA PRO A 560 15.07 -7.72 -4.96
C PRO A 560 16.30 -8.57 -5.32
N VAL A 561 16.89 -8.38 -6.50
CA VAL A 561 18.09 -9.10 -6.97
C VAL A 561 19.29 -8.83 -6.05
N THR A 562 19.33 -7.66 -5.39
CA THR A 562 20.36 -7.29 -4.42
C THR A 562 20.49 -8.31 -3.28
N SER A 563 19.41 -9.02 -2.95
CA SER A 563 19.40 -10.06 -1.91
C SER A 563 20.38 -11.21 -2.14
N LEU A 564 20.63 -11.59 -3.40
CA LEU A 564 21.57 -12.67 -3.74
C LEU A 564 22.97 -12.35 -3.22
N PHE A 565 23.39 -11.10 -3.40
CA PHE A 565 24.69 -10.63 -2.95
C PHE A 565 24.69 -10.35 -1.44
N ILE A 566 23.61 -9.79 -0.88
CA ILE A 566 23.51 -9.58 0.57
C ILE A 566 23.63 -10.92 1.32
N LEU A 567 22.96 -11.98 0.86
CA LEU A 567 23.06 -13.31 1.48
C LEU A 567 24.50 -13.85 1.43
N LEU A 568 25.18 -13.69 0.29
CA LEU A 568 26.59 -14.08 0.17
C LEU A 568 27.46 -13.35 1.20
N TYR A 569 27.31 -12.03 1.32
CA TYR A 569 28.05 -11.22 2.27
C TYR A 569 27.69 -11.53 3.72
N ALA A 570 26.41 -11.80 4.00
CA ALA A 570 25.93 -12.12 5.34
C ALA A 570 26.40 -13.49 5.85
N LEU A 571 26.70 -14.42 4.92
CA LEU A 571 27.28 -15.73 5.20
C LEU A 571 28.80 -15.76 5.08
N SER A 572 29.43 -14.73 4.52
CA SER A 572 30.89 -14.61 4.43
C SER A 572 31.61 -14.80 5.77
N PRO A 573 31.05 -14.35 6.92
CA PRO A 573 31.70 -14.57 8.20
C PRO A 573 31.78 -16.03 8.68
N VAL A 574 31.10 -16.98 8.02
CA VAL A 574 31.28 -18.43 8.26
C VAL A 574 32.73 -18.86 8.06
N MET A 575 33.54 -18.11 7.30
CA MET A 575 34.97 -18.37 7.19
C MET A 575 35.69 -18.40 8.54
N TRP A 576 35.19 -17.72 9.59
CA TRP A 576 35.75 -17.82 10.94
C TRP A 576 35.64 -19.22 11.55
N LEU A 577 34.67 -20.03 11.10
CA LEU A 577 34.52 -21.43 11.49
C LEU A 577 35.60 -22.33 10.88
N ILE A 578 36.27 -21.89 9.82
CA ILE A 578 37.36 -22.64 9.17
C ILE A 578 38.63 -22.47 10.04
N PRO A 579 39.38 -23.54 10.36
CA PRO A 579 40.58 -23.44 11.20
C PRO A 579 41.63 -22.45 10.67
N ASP A 580 41.88 -22.47 9.36
CA ASP A 580 42.87 -21.63 8.70
C ASP A 580 42.34 -20.22 8.39
N GLU A 581 43.24 -19.22 8.43
CA GLU A 581 42.90 -17.85 8.01
C GLU A 581 42.72 -17.77 6.49
N VAL A 582 41.50 -17.47 6.05
CA VAL A 582 41.15 -17.29 4.65
C VAL A 582 41.02 -15.80 4.31
N TYR A 583 41.80 -15.34 3.34
CA TYR A 583 41.76 -13.97 2.86
C TYR A 583 41.11 -13.86 1.47
N ILE A 584 39.98 -13.14 1.40
CA ILE A 584 39.29 -12.86 0.13
C ILE A 584 40.11 -11.88 -0.75
N GLN A 585 40.90 -10.99 -0.16
CA GLN A 585 41.65 -9.96 -0.89
C GLN A 585 42.92 -9.59 -0.13
N ARG A 586 44.06 -9.51 -0.84
CA ARG A 586 45.34 -9.06 -0.29
C ARG A 586 45.85 -7.77 -0.99
N PRO A 587 46.43 -6.80 -0.26
CA PRO A 587 46.52 -6.72 1.20
C PRO A 587 45.17 -6.50 1.90
N PHE A 588 44.85 -7.35 2.88
CA PHE A 588 43.54 -7.37 3.55
C PHE A 588 43.23 -6.08 4.32
N THR A 589 44.22 -5.52 5.02
CA THR A 589 44.04 -4.25 5.75
C THR A 589 43.58 -3.11 4.84
N LYS A 590 44.17 -2.97 3.65
CA LYS A 590 43.77 -1.94 2.67
C LYS A 590 42.34 -2.16 2.17
N TYR A 591 41.97 -3.41 1.93
CA TYR A 591 40.60 -3.76 1.55
C TYR A 591 39.59 -3.31 2.62
N VAL A 592 39.83 -3.65 3.89
CA VAL A 592 38.96 -3.25 5.00
C VAL A 592 38.91 -1.72 5.15
N VAL A 593 40.04 -1.02 5.02
CA VAL A 593 40.07 0.45 5.08
C VAL A 593 39.19 1.08 4.00
N PHE A 594 39.26 0.59 2.75
CA PHE A 594 38.36 1.07 1.69
C PHE A 594 36.89 0.86 2.05
N LEU A 595 36.54 -0.34 2.56
CA LEU A 595 35.17 -0.62 3.00
C LEU A 595 34.73 0.35 4.11
N LEU A 596 35.56 0.57 5.12
CA LEU A 596 35.24 1.51 6.22
C LEU A 596 35.03 2.94 5.71
N VAL A 597 35.87 3.41 4.78
CA VAL A 597 35.71 4.74 4.17
C VAL A 597 34.40 4.84 3.38
N ILE A 598 34.08 3.82 2.56
CA ILE A 598 32.83 3.79 1.78
C ILE A 598 31.61 3.73 2.71
N ILE A 599 31.66 2.92 3.77
CA ILE A 599 30.61 2.82 4.79
C ILE A 599 30.43 4.16 5.50
N LEU A 600 31.51 4.82 5.91
CA LEU A 600 31.43 6.15 6.51
C LEU A 600 30.76 7.15 5.56
N MET A 601 31.14 7.15 4.28
CA MET A 601 30.49 8.00 3.27
C MET A 601 29.00 7.67 3.09
N ILE A 602 28.58 6.40 3.17
CA ILE A 602 27.16 6.01 3.18
C ILE A 602 26.44 6.72 4.31
N HIS A 603 26.95 6.63 5.54
CA HIS A 603 26.30 7.21 6.72
C HIS A 603 26.26 8.74 6.68
N VAL A 604 27.31 9.39 6.16
CA VAL A 604 27.33 10.85 5.99
C VAL A 604 26.30 11.31 4.96
N ILE A 605 26.14 10.59 3.84
CA ILE A 605 25.10 10.88 2.85
C ILE A 605 23.72 10.60 3.45
N GLY A 606 23.54 9.46 4.12
CA GLY A 606 22.30 9.10 4.80
C GLY A 606 21.87 10.15 5.84
N TRP A 607 22.81 10.69 6.62
CA TRP A 607 22.52 11.77 7.55
C TRP A 607 21.94 13.02 6.87
N LEU A 608 22.48 13.39 5.71
CA LEU A 608 21.94 14.50 4.94
C LEU A 608 20.54 14.18 4.40
N GLU A 609 20.32 12.93 3.96
CA GLU A 609 19.00 12.46 3.54
C GLU A 609 17.96 12.57 4.65
N ILE A 610 18.28 12.11 5.85
CA ILE A 610 17.45 12.24 7.04
C ILE A 610 17.08 13.72 7.27
N LYS A 611 18.08 14.62 7.18
CA LYS A 611 17.88 16.04 7.45
C LYS A 611 16.97 16.72 6.44
N TRP A 612 17.17 16.53 5.13
CA TRP A 612 16.33 17.21 4.13
C TRP A 612 14.95 16.56 3.96
N ALA A 613 14.82 15.25 4.22
CA ALA A 613 13.55 14.55 4.18
C ALA A 613 12.68 14.80 5.42
N GLY A 614 13.27 15.32 6.51
CA GLY A 614 12.55 15.50 7.79
C GLY A 614 12.19 14.18 8.46
N VAL A 615 12.99 13.14 8.22
CA VAL A 615 12.83 11.80 8.78
C VAL A 615 13.61 11.71 10.09
N THR A 616 13.19 10.88 11.05
CA THR A 616 13.96 10.71 12.29
C THR A 616 15.10 9.71 12.11
N TRP A 617 16.11 9.78 12.99
CA TRP A 617 17.18 8.77 13.02
C TRP A 617 16.64 7.36 13.30
N LEU A 618 15.59 7.25 14.14
CA LEU A 618 14.97 5.98 14.46
C LEU A 618 14.29 5.37 13.22
N ASP A 619 13.54 6.17 12.47
CA ASP A 619 12.89 5.73 11.22
C ASP A 619 13.92 5.19 10.22
N TYR A 620 15.02 5.93 10.03
CA TYR A 620 16.10 5.51 9.14
C TYR A 620 16.73 4.20 9.61
N TRP A 621 17.02 4.10 10.91
CA TRP A 621 17.61 2.90 11.49
C TRP A 621 16.70 1.68 11.38
N ARG A 622 15.40 1.83 11.67
CA ARG A 622 14.40 0.76 11.51
C ARG A 622 14.26 0.33 10.06
N ASN A 623 14.31 1.28 9.13
CA ASN A 623 14.33 0.98 7.70
C ASN A 623 15.54 0.12 7.30
N GLU A 624 16.75 0.43 7.79
CA GLU A 624 17.95 -0.38 7.52
C GLU A 624 17.86 -1.80 8.12
N GLN A 625 17.37 -1.92 9.37
CA GLN A 625 17.16 -3.23 10.00
C GLN A 625 16.13 -4.06 9.23
N PHE A 626 15.00 -3.46 8.86
CA PHE A 626 13.95 -4.14 8.13
C PHE A 626 14.38 -4.47 6.68
N PHE A 627 15.15 -3.60 6.04
CA PHE A 627 15.78 -3.88 4.75
C PHE A 627 16.69 -5.12 4.81
N MET A 628 17.47 -5.27 5.89
CA MET A 628 18.31 -6.46 6.10
C MET A 628 17.44 -7.72 6.26
N ILE A 629 16.41 -7.67 7.10
CA ILE A 629 15.48 -8.80 7.30
C ILE A 629 14.81 -9.20 5.98
N GLY A 630 14.28 -8.23 5.22
CA GLY A 630 13.69 -8.47 3.90
C GLY A 630 14.69 -9.05 2.91
N SER A 631 15.93 -8.58 2.91
CA SER A 631 17.02 -9.06 2.04
C SER A 631 17.46 -10.48 2.34
N THR A 632 17.28 -10.96 3.57
CA THR A 632 17.60 -12.34 3.94
C THR A 632 16.38 -13.26 4.01
N SER A 633 15.17 -12.77 3.73
CA SER A 633 13.93 -13.58 3.76
C SER A 633 13.06 -13.38 2.53
N ALA A 634 12.35 -12.25 2.45
CA ALA A 634 11.34 -11.98 1.45
C ALA A 634 11.91 -11.85 0.03
N TYR A 635 13.01 -11.12 -0.15
CA TYR A 635 13.60 -10.88 -1.48
C TYR A 635 14.16 -12.15 -2.11
N PRO A 636 14.91 -13.02 -1.40
CA PRO A 636 15.32 -14.32 -1.93
C PRO A 636 14.14 -15.20 -2.36
N ALA A 637 13.04 -15.20 -1.58
CA ALA A 637 11.83 -15.95 -1.92
C ALA A 637 11.17 -15.41 -3.21
N ALA A 638 11.12 -14.09 -3.38
CA ALA A 638 10.61 -13.45 -4.60
C ALA A 638 11.50 -13.73 -5.82
N VAL A 639 12.83 -13.69 -5.66
CA VAL A 639 13.78 -14.03 -6.74
C VAL A 639 13.62 -15.50 -7.15
N LEU A 640 13.51 -16.41 -6.17
CA LEU A 640 13.28 -17.83 -6.45
C LEU A 640 11.95 -18.05 -7.19
N HIS A 641 10.87 -17.38 -6.74
CA HIS A 641 9.58 -17.40 -7.43
C HIS A 641 9.70 -16.97 -8.88
N MET A 642 10.39 -15.85 -9.14
CA MET A 642 10.59 -15.35 -10.49
C MET A 642 11.37 -16.34 -11.37
N VAL A 643 12.45 -16.92 -10.84
CA VAL A 643 13.24 -17.94 -11.55
C VAL A 643 12.36 -19.15 -11.92
N VAL A 644 11.56 -19.65 -10.96
CA VAL A 644 10.63 -20.76 -11.21
C VAL A 644 9.59 -20.39 -12.25
N ASN A 645 9.01 -19.19 -12.16
CA ASN A 645 8.03 -18.70 -13.12
C ASN A 645 8.61 -18.61 -14.54
N LEU A 646 9.82 -18.07 -14.69
CA LEU A 646 10.51 -17.97 -15.98
C LEU A 646 10.85 -19.35 -16.58
N LEU A 647 11.22 -20.32 -15.75
CA LEU A 647 11.59 -21.67 -16.20
C LEU A 647 10.38 -22.57 -16.49
N THR A 648 9.30 -22.45 -15.71
CA THR A 648 8.17 -23.39 -15.74
C THR A 648 6.89 -22.82 -16.32
N LYS A 649 6.80 -21.49 -16.48
CA LYS A 649 5.56 -20.73 -16.75
C LYS A 649 4.43 -21.00 -15.74
N LYS A 650 4.75 -21.62 -14.61
CA LYS A 650 3.84 -21.82 -13.48
C LYS A 650 4.23 -20.81 -12.41
N GLY A 651 3.41 -19.79 -12.22
CA GLY A 651 3.56 -18.87 -11.10
C GLY A 651 3.25 -19.57 -9.77
N ILE A 652 3.89 -19.17 -8.67
CA ILE A 652 3.44 -19.51 -7.32
C ILE A 652 2.37 -18.49 -6.92
N HIS A 653 1.24 -18.97 -6.40
CA HIS A 653 0.19 -18.10 -5.88
C HIS A 653 0.66 -17.42 -4.59
N PHE A 654 0.61 -16.09 -4.57
CA PHE A 654 0.85 -15.32 -3.36
C PHE A 654 -0.40 -15.28 -2.48
N ARG A 655 -0.20 -15.48 -1.17
CA ARG A 655 -1.24 -15.33 -0.15
C ARG A 655 -1.55 -13.85 0.11
N VAL A 656 -2.83 -13.50 0.24
CA VAL A 656 -3.26 -12.18 0.74
C VAL A 656 -2.98 -12.11 2.23
N THR A 657 -2.45 -10.97 2.68
CA THR A 657 -2.13 -10.75 4.10
C THR A 657 -3.40 -10.47 4.87
N SER A 658 -3.61 -11.19 5.98
CA SER A 658 -4.76 -10.95 6.84
C SER A 658 -4.52 -9.70 7.68
N LYS A 659 -5.56 -8.89 7.86
CA LYS A 659 -5.54 -7.70 8.73
C LYS A 659 -6.36 -7.93 10.01
N GLN A 660 -6.71 -9.17 10.32
CA GLN A 660 -7.45 -9.51 11.53
C GLN A 660 -6.55 -9.40 12.77
N THR A 661 -6.97 -8.58 13.73
CA THR A 661 -6.45 -8.57 15.09
C THR A 661 -7.13 -9.66 15.91
N ALA A 662 -6.36 -10.44 16.69
CA ALA A 662 -6.95 -11.20 17.78
C ALA A 662 -7.18 -10.20 18.92
N ALA A 663 -8.45 -9.92 19.24
CA ALA A 663 -8.79 -9.03 20.34
C ALA A 663 -8.24 -9.58 21.67
N ASP A 664 -7.11 -9.07 22.14
CA ASP A 664 -6.64 -9.21 23.52
C ASP A 664 -6.92 -7.89 24.25
N THR A 665 -7.89 -7.90 25.17
CA THR A 665 -8.37 -6.70 25.87
C THR A 665 -7.32 -6.06 26.78
N ASN A 666 -6.21 -6.76 27.05
CA ASN A 666 -5.19 -6.31 28.00
C ASN A 666 -3.88 -5.81 27.36
N ASP A 667 -3.65 -6.03 26.06
CA ASP A 667 -2.46 -5.54 25.35
C ASP A 667 -2.75 -5.27 23.87
N LYS A 668 -2.86 -3.99 23.52
CA LYS A 668 -3.11 -3.48 22.16
C LYS A 668 -2.07 -3.95 21.12
N PHE A 669 -0.87 -4.34 21.54
CA PHE A 669 0.20 -4.80 20.66
C PHE A 669 0.49 -6.30 20.80
N ALA A 670 -0.40 -7.09 21.41
CA ALA A 670 -0.19 -8.51 21.64
C ALA A 670 0.18 -9.28 20.35
N ASP A 671 -0.55 -9.01 19.28
CA ASP A 671 -0.37 -9.68 17.99
C ASP A 671 0.97 -9.37 17.32
N LEU A 672 1.62 -8.25 17.64
CA LEU A 672 2.97 -7.89 17.15
C LEU A 672 4.03 -8.93 17.56
N TYR A 673 3.79 -9.59 18.70
CA TYR A 673 4.67 -10.60 19.27
C TYR A 673 4.41 -11.99 18.70
N ASP A 674 3.39 -12.18 17.87
CA ASP A 674 3.11 -13.46 17.24
C ASP A 674 3.90 -13.59 15.95
N MET A 675 4.78 -14.59 15.90
CA MET A 675 5.55 -14.94 14.71
C MET A 675 5.18 -16.34 14.27
N ARG A 676 4.58 -16.45 13.07
CA ARG A 676 4.29 -17.74 12.46
C ARG A 676 5.47 -18.18 11.62
N TRP A 677 5.95 -19.39 11.86
CA TRP A 677 7.05 -19.96 11.09
C TRP A 677 6.62 -20.24 9.64
N VAL A 678 7.44 -19.79 8.69
CA VAL A 678 7.22 -19.97 7.25
C VAL A 678 8.56 -20.21 6.54
N PRO A 679 8.60 -20.99 5.43
CA PRO A 679 9.87 -21.36 4.78
C PRO A 679 10.75 -20.18 4.33
N MET A 680 10.17 -19.02 4.02
CA MET A 680 10.94 -17.83 3.62
C MET A 680 11.86 -17.30 4.73
N LEU A 681 11.67 -17.71 5.98
CA LEU A 681 12.50 -17.29 7.11
C LEU A 681 13.79 -18.11 7.24
N ILE A 682 13.86 -19.28 6.59
CA ILE A 682 15.00 -20.19 6.66
C ILE A 682 16.33 -19.48 6.39
N PRO A 683 16.49 -18.68 5.31
CA PRO A 683 17.79 -18.06 5.04
C PRO A 683 18.18 -17.03 6.10
N THR A 684 17.23 -16.28 6.66
CA THR A 684 17.51 -15.33 7.76
C THR A 684 17.93 -16.06 9.03
N THR A 685 17.26 -17.16 9.38
CA THR A 685 17.64 -18.01 10.51
C THR A 685 19.02 -18.62 10.33
N VAL A 686 19.36 -19.09 9.13
CA VAL A 686 20.70 -19.61 8.81
C VAL A 686 21.75 -18.51 8.97
N VAL A 687 21.51 -17.30 8.46
CA VAL A 687 22.41 -16.15 8.65
C VAL A 687 22.60 -15.84 10.13
N LEU A 688 21.52 -15.83 10.92
CA LEU A 688 21.57 -15.58 12.36
C LEU A 688 22.43 -16.63 13.09
N ILE A 689 22.13 -17.93 12.89
CA ILE A 689 22.87 -19.03 13.52
C ILE A 689 24.34 -19.03 13.10
N ALA A 690 24.61 -18.84 11.82
CA ALA A 690 25.97 -18.78 11.28
C ALA A 690 26.80 -17.66 11.92
N ASN A 691 26.20 -16.47 12.11
CA ASN A 691 26.88 -15.33 12.74
C ASN A 691 27.08 -15.54 14.24
N VAL A 692 26.10 -16.12 14.95
CA VAL A 692 26.27 -16.51 16.37
C VAL A 692 27.41 -17.53 16.51
N GLY A 693 27.44 -18.54 15.66
CA GLY A 693 28.50 -19.55 15.63
C GLY A 693 29.87 -18.94 15.35
N ALA A 694 29.97 -18.08 14.32
CA ALA A 694 31.22 -17.42 13.93
C ALA A 694 31.78 -16.54 15.05
N ILE A 695 30.94 -15.77 15.74
CA ILE A 695 31.36 -14.94 16.89
C ILE A 695 31.87 -15.83 18.03
N GLY A 696 31.14 -16.87 18.40
CA GLY A 696 31.54 -17.78 19.48
C GLY A 696 32.85 -18.52 19.19
N VAL A 697 33.03 -19.02 17.96
CA VAL A 697 34.29 -19.65 17.54
C VAL A 697 35.44 -18.65 17.50
N ALA A 698 35.21 -17.41 17.03
CA ALA A 698 36.24 -16.37 17.06
C ALA A 698 36.68 -16.03 18.50
N MET A 699 35.76 -16.00 19.47
CA MET A 699 36.08 -15.87 20.88
C MET A 699 36.91 -17.06 21.38
N GLY A 700 36.52 -18.30 21.06
CA GLY A 700 37.25 -19.51 21.43
C GLY A 700 38.67 -19.54 20.86
N LYS A 701 38.83 -19.23 19.58
CA LYS A 701 40.16 -19.07 18.93
C LYS A 701 41.01 -18.02 19.61
N THR A 702 40.41 -16.90 20.02
CA THR A 702 41.15 -15.86 20.74
C THR A 702 41.68 -16.38 22.08
N ILE A 703 40.94 -17.23 22.78
CA ILE A 703 41.38 -17.86 24.03
C ILE A 703 42.49 -18.89 23.76
N VAL A 704 42.30 -19.81 22.81
CA VAL A 704 43.24 -20.90 22.50
C VAL A 704 44.57 -20.36 21.93
N TYR A 705 44.51 -19.40 21.02
CA TYR A 705 45.66 -18.91 20.28
C TYR A 705 46.17 -17.53 20.76
N MET A 706 45.71 -17.03 21.91
CA MET A 706 46.03 -15.68 22.39
C MET A 706 47.53 -15.39 22.47
N GLY A 707 48.31 -16.39 22.87
CA GLY A 707 49.77 -16.32 22.99
C GLY A 707 50.54 -16.64 21.69
N ALA A 708 49.86 -17.23 20.69
CA ALA A 708 50.47 -17.65 19.43
C ALA A 708 50.23 -16.64 18.29
N TRP A 709 49.10 -15.91 18.31
CA TRP A 709 48.77 -14.95 17.27
C TRP A 709 49.67 -13.71 17.30
N THR A 710 50.16 -13.35 16.12
CA THR A 710 50.82 -12.06 15.88
C THR A 710 49.85 -10.89 16.05
N ILE A 711 50.38 -9.68 16.24
CA ILE A 711 49.57 -8.45 16.33
C ILE A 711 48.70 -8.27 15.08
N ALA A 712 49.22 -8.62 13.90
CA ALA A 712 48.48 -8.55 12.64
C ALA A 712 47.27 -9.50 12.63
N GLN A 713 47.44 -10.74 13.08
CA GLN A 713 46.35 -11.73 13.14
C GLN A 713 45.26 -11.31 14.13
N LYS A 714 45.65 -10.82 15.31
CA LYS A 714 44.70 -10.24 16.29
C LYS A 714 43.91 -9.08 15.69
N THR A 715 44.58 -8.21 14.94
CA THR A 715 43.94 -7.06 14.27
C THR A 715 42.98 -7.52 13.17
N HIS A 716 43.37 -8.49 12.35
CA HIS A 716 42.51 -9.06 11.29
C HIS A 716 41.28 -9.75 11.88
N ALA A 717 41.44 -10.47 13.00
CA ALA A 717 40.34 -11.08 13.74
C ALA A 717 39.34 -10.06 14.28
N ALA A 718 39.84 -9.00 14.94
CA ALA A 718 38.98 -7.93 15.43
C ALA A 718 38.22 -7.21 14.30
N LEU A 719 38.90 -6.94 13.17
CA LEU A 719 38.28 -6.30 12.00
C LEU A 719 37.22 -7.17 11.32
N GLY A 720 37.42 -8.50 11.27
CA GLY A 720 36.42 -9.42 10.72
C GLY A 720 35.17 -9.52 11.61
N LEU A 721 35.36 -9.55 12.93
CA LEU A 721 34.27 -9.66 13.90
C LEU A 721 33.33 -8.43 13.88
N LEU A 722 33.84 -7.26 13.50
CA LEU A 722 33.04 -6.04 13.35
C LEU A 722 31.84 -6.25 12.41
N PHE A 723 32.04 -6.96 11.29
CA PHE A 723 30.97 -7.22 10.32
C PHE A 723 29.93 -8.21 10.86
N ASN A 724 30.35 -9.24 11.62
CA ASN A 724 29.43 -10.15 12.30
C ASN A 724 28.53 -9.41 13.28
N VAL A 725 29.13 -8.57 14.13
CA VAL A 725 28.40 -7.78 15.12
C VAL A 725 27.42 -6.83 14.43
N TRP A 726 27.83 -6.21 13.31
CA TRP A 726 26.94 -5.37 12.53
C TRP A 726 25.72 -6.13 11.97
N ILE A 727 25.90 -7.34 11.43
CA ILE A 727 24.79 -8.18 10.97
C ILE A 727 23.86 -8.53 12.12
N MET A 728 24.41 -8.87 13.29
CA MET A 728 23.63 -9.17 14.49
C MET A 728 22.79 -7.96 14.95
N VAL A 729 23.38 -6.77 14.89
CA VAL A 729 22.69 -5.51 15.21
C VAL A 729 21.55 -5.22 14.22
N LEU A 730 21.74 -5.52 12.93
CA LEU A 730 20.70 -5.36 11.91
C LEU A 730 19.57 -6.40 12.05
N LEU A 731 19.90 -7.64 12.42
CA LEU A 731 18.92 -8.72 12.65
C LEU A 731 18.30 -8.71 14.04
N TYR A 732 18.59 -7.70 14.87
CA TYR A 732 18.03 -7.56 16.21
C TYR A 732 16.49 -7.64 16.25
N PRO A 733 15.72 -6.96 15.37
CA PRO A 733 14.26 -7.08 15.38
C PRO A 733 13.76 -8.48 15.02
N PHE A 734 14.49 -9.21 14.16
CA PHE A 734 14.17 -10.59 13.83
C PHE A 734 14.41 -11.53 15.02
N ALA A 735 15.52 -11.36 15.74
CA ALA A 735 15.77 -12.11 16.97
C ALA A 735 14.71 -11.83 18.05
N LEU A 736 14.24 -10.59 18.17
CA LEU A 736 13.09 -10.27 19.02
C LEU A 736 11.81 -10.96 18.55
N ALA A 737 11.53 -11.03 17.25
CA ALA A 737 10.36 -11.72 16.74
C ALA A 737 10.36 -13.21 17.11
N ILE A 738 11.52 -13.88 17.05
CA ILE A 738 11.68 -15.29 17.47
C ILE A 738 11.36 -15.48 18.96
N MET A 739 11.69 -14.50 19.80
CA MET A 739 11.40 -14.55 21.24
C MET A 739 9.91 -14.40 21.58
N GLY A 740 9.09 -14.00 20.61
CA GLY A 740 7.66 -13.77 20.79
C GLY A 740 7.36 -12.82 21.95
N ARG A 741 6.46 -13.23 22.86
CA ARG A 741 6.03 -12.40 24.01
C ARG A 741 7.18 -11.98 24.95
N TRP A 742 8.29 -12.69 24.97
CA TRP A 742 9.47 -12.32 25.78
C TRP A 742 10.14 -11.04 25.25
N ALA A 743 9.88 -10.66 24.00
CA ALA A 743 10.37 -9.43 23.39
C ALA A 743 9.75 -8.14 23.98
N LYS A 744 8.78 -8.25 24.90
CA LYS A 744 8.36 -7.13 25.76
C LYS A 744 9.51 -6.66 26.67
N ARG A 745 10.46 -7.55 26.98
CA ARG A 745 11.65 -7.25 27.77
C ARG A 745 12.89 -7.48 26.90
N PRO A 746 13.22 -6.53 26.00
CA PRO A 746 14.34 -6.69 25.06
C PRO A 746 15.69 -6.93 25.74
N VAL A 747 15.84 -6.54 27.01
CA VAL A 747 17.02 -6.82 27.85
C VAL A 747 17.32 -8.32 27.95
N ILE A 748 16.30 -9.19 27.88
CA ILE A 748 16.49 -10.64 27.88
C ILE A 748 17.37 -11.06 26.69
N LEU A 749 17.15 -10.49 25.50
CA LEU A 749 17.96 -10.78 24.32
C LEU A 749 19.42 -10.34 24.49
N LEU A 750 19.64 -9.20 25.17
CA LEU A 750 20.99 -8.71 25.50
C LEU A 750 21.75 -9.64 26.45
N VAL A 751 21.07 -10.50 27.20
CA VAL A 751 21.68 -11.53 28.04
C VAL A 751 21.84 -12.85 27.28
N LEU A 752 20.81 -13.28 26.55
CA LEU A 752 20.81 -14.56 25.84
C LEU A 752 21.86 -14.63 24.72
N LEU A 753 22.07 -13.54 23.97
CA LEU A 753 23.05 -13.51 22.89
C LEU A 753 24.50 -13.73 23.39
N PRO A 754 25.02 -12.98 24.38
CA PRO A 754 26.33 -13.26 24.98
C PRO A 754 26.46 -14.67 25.57
N VAL A 755 25.40 -15.18 26.20
CA VAL A 755 25.38 -16.56 26.72
C VAL A 755 25.55 -17.56 25.57
N ALA A 756 24.83 -17.38 24.46
CA ALA A 756 24.98 -18.24 23.27
C ALA A 756 26.40 -18.18 22.69
N PHE A 757 26.99 -16.97 22.56
CA PHE A 757 28.38 -16.83 22.11
C PHE A 757 29.35 -17.56 23.04
N THR A 758 29.15 -17.45 24.36
CA THR A 758 29.99 -18.09 25.38
C THR A 758 29.85 -19.62 25.33
N ILE A 759 28.65 -20.16 25.15
CA ILE A 759 28.44 -21.60 25.01
C ILE A 759 29.19 -22.14 23.79
N VAL A 760 29.04 -21.51 22.63
CA VAL A 760 29.76 -21.90 21.41
C VAL A 760 31.28 -21.79 21.61
N CYS A 761 31.74 -20.72 22.26
CA CYS A 761 33.14 -20.53 22.62
C CYS A 761 33.67 -21.68 23.49
N LEU A 762 32.94 -22.08 24.53
CA LEU A 762 33.33 -23.18 25.42
C LEU A 762 33.36 -24.53 24.68
N VAL A 763 32.38 -24.79 23.82
CA VAL A 763 32.36 -26.00 22.98
C VAL A 763 33.58 -26.02 22.06
N TYR A 764 33.93 -24.90 21.43
CA TYR A 764 35.12 -24.80 20.59
C TYR A 764 36.43 -25.02 21.37
N VAL A 765 36.53 -24.52 22.60
CA VAL A 765 37.73 -24.70 23.43
C VAL A 765 37.87 -26.13 23.93
N ALA A 766 36.75 -26.83 24.13
CA ALA A 766 36.72 -28.20 24.63
C ALA A 766 37.05 -29.27 23.58
N VAL A 767 36.82 -28.96 22.30
CA VAL A 767 37.15 -29.81 21.13
C VAL A 767 38.54 -29.46 20.63
#